data_AF-A0A8H4J5K2-F1
#
_entry.id   AF-A0A8H4J5K2-F1
#
_cell.length_a   1.000
_cell.length_b   1.000
_cell.length_c   1.000
_cell.angle_alpha   90.00
_cell.angle_beta   90.00
_cell.angle_gamma   90.00
#
_symmetry.space_group_name_H-M   'P 1'
#
loop_
_entity.id
_entity.type
_entity.pdbx_description
1 polymer ?
#
loop_
_entity_poly.entity_id
_entity_poly.type
_entity_poly.pdbx_seq_one_letter_code
_entity_poly.pdbx_strand_id
1 'polypeptide(L)'
;MLAKSFISSAVLGLAAIQHALAQTCSTQSTKITFYGAPDNDPPGPATAYTCAKVSGRQYTAGGTGSYDDPLTFATAKGEFNDCEVIYAPYLKKYLIHQDYCAQCTDDWTSSRTWHIDIWTGNSNNDGQPQIECENALTPDADQSIVRNPPAGLDVDLSPTWSNGQCHTEHTYNNADASKACSGGSGGGGSGSCSWDGHCAGAKCSTYDDCSDELLDPTMAATSGQHFDALIVGAGLGGIYQLHELRKLGLSVRVIDVASDVGGTWYWNRYPGAMSDTESFVYRYSWDKEDLQTYPWPNHYVHQPEVLEYIKHIVEKHDLRKDMQFNTELLSADWDDDAKLWRIVVSTGETFLARYFIPALGVLSKRNFPAIPGIDAFKGDLIHTSQWPHDLDVTNKRVGIIGCGSTGVQIVTAIAPKVASLTSFIRHPQYSVPSGNKPVAPEYRAWVNDNYDAIWQQLRDSALGFGFAESTRPVFSVPEDERERIFEQLWARGSGFRFMFEGFGDIATNKDANEEACKFIRKKIRQTVQDPEKARKLTPWEPLARRPICDSGYFEQFNRDNVDIVDILANPIDSIVPTGIQTSDGALHELDVIVFATGFDAVDGSYTRVCIRGHGGETIKERWADGPTSYLGSFEAGFPNMFMVCGPQSAFSSMPPMLEASVEVITAAIRRAEEVRKERGGEPALVEATEEAEKGWARRCEEVSAGSLFRMENSWIFGANIPGKPLACRFYFGGLKSWRDQMKEVMEDGWRGFKPFASDAPAKVPTASIVPEATAVPS
;
A
#
# COMPACT_ATOMS: atom_id res chain seq x y z
N MET A 1 28.71 -57.13 -12.83
CA MET A 1 27.80 -57.30 -11.69
C MET A 1 27.80 -55.98 -10.93
N LEU A 2 26.81 -55.13 -11.25
CA LEU A 2 25.71 -54.75 -10.33
C LEU A 2 26.19 -53.70 -9.31
N ALA A 3 26.11 -52.37 -9.55
CA ALA A 3 24.98 -51.52 -9.93
C ALA A 3 23.88 -51.51 -8.84
N LYS A 4 23.62 -50.39 -8.14
CA LYS A 4 22.85 -49.16 -8.52
C LYS A 4 21.49 -49.17 -7.78
N SER A 5 20.95 -47.97 -7.52
CA SER A 5 19.61 -47.65 -6.98
C SER A 5 19.50 -47.72 -5.44
N PHE A 6 19.14 -46.69 -4.68
CA PHE A 6 18.37 -45.46 -4.91
C PHE A 6 18.93 -44.32 -4.02
N ILE A 7 19.78 -43.45 -4.58
CA ILE A 7 19.97 -42.07 -4.10
C ILE A 7 19.81 -41.21 -5.33
N SER A 8 18.56 -41.11 -5.77
CA SER A 8 18.08 -40.21 -6.82
C SER A 8 16.58 -40.11 -6.55
N SER A 9 16.12 -38.89 -6.23
CA SER A 9 14.72 -38.41 -6.17
C SER A 9 14.44 -37.33 -5.11
N ALA A 10 15.45 -36.71 -4.47
CA ALA A 10 15.19 -35.67 -3.46
C ALA A 10 15.99 -34.35 -3.61
N VAL A 11 16.59 -34.10 -4.78
CA VAL A 11 17.24 -32.80 -5.10
C VAL A 11 16.69 -32.19 -6.41
N LEU A 12 15.72 -32.85 -7.04
CA LEU A 12 14.96 -32.32 -8.17
C LEU A 12 13.56 -31.96 -7.68
N GLY A 13 13.41 -30.73 -7.18
CA GLY A 13 12.13 -30.19 -6.72
C GLY A 13 12.20 -28.82 -6.06
N LEU A 14 13.34 -28.12 -6.12
CA LEU A 14 13.56 -26.83 -5.48
C LEU A 14 14.21 -25.78 -6.41
N ALA A 15 14.15 -26.00 -7.73
CA ALA A 15 14.68 -25.06 -8.72
C ALA A 15 13.81 -25.04 -9.99
N ALA A 16 12.50 -24.81 -9.85
CA ALA A 16 11.62 -24.61 -11.00
C ALA A 16 10.30 -23.89 -10.63
N ILE A 17 10.37 -22.72 -9.99
CA ILE A 17 9.34 -21.66 -10.15
C ILE A 17 10.05 -20.29 -10.06
N GLN A 18 10.84 -20.00 -11.09
CA GLN A 18 11.14 -18.62 -11.48
C GLN A 18 10.66 -18.53 -12.92
N HIS A 19 9.40 -18.18 -13.11
CA HIS A 19 8.88 -17.71 -14.39
C HIS A 19 7.92 -16.55 -14.11
N ALA A 20 8.32 -15.39 -14.66
CA ALA A 20 7.50 -14.25 -15.05
C ALA A 20 6.42 -13.75 -14.08
N LEU A 21 6.83 -12.87 -13.16
CA LEU A 21 6.03 -11.66 -12.93
C LEU A 21 5.97 -10.96 -14.30
N ALA A 22 4.79 -10.82 -14.90
CA ALA A 22 4.63 -9.92 -16.03
C ALA A 22 4.87 -8.50 -15.50
N GLN A 23 6.12 -8.06 -15.53
CA GLN A 23 6.46 -6.67 -15.33
C GLN A 23 5.72 -5.88 -16.41
N THR A 24 5.10 -4.77 -16.03
CA THR A 24 4.36 -3.93 -16.97
C THR A 24 5.29 -3.39 -18.05
N CYS A 25 4.79 -3.37 -19.28
CA CYS A 25 5.50 -2.74 -20.40
C CYS A 25 5.85 -1.30 -20.01
N SER A 26 7.13 -0.95 -20.11
CA SER A 26 7.64 0.35 -19.69
C SER A 26 8.68 0.83 -20.67
N THR A 27 8.92 2.14 -20.71
CA THR A 27 9.93 2.73 -21.59
C THR A 27 11.11 3.23 -20.77
N GLN A 28 12.33 3.06 -21.28
CA GLN A 28 13.55 3.54 -20.64
C GLN A 28 14.37 4.35 -21.66
N SER A 29 14.85 5.53 -21.27
CA SER A 29 15.85 6.26 -22.06
C SER A 29 17.20 5.58 -21.85
N THR A 30 17.86 5.21 -22.94
CA THR A 30 19.03 4.35 -22.91
C THR A 30 20.00 4.77 -24.01
N LYS A 31 21.26 4.96 -23.62
CA LYS A 31 22.37 5.11 -24.54
C LYS A 31 22.59 3.79 -25.27
N ILE A 32 22.66 3.84 -26.60
CA ILE A 32 22.83 2.66 -27.44
C ILE A 32 24.19 2.75 -28.12
N THR A 33 25.02 1.72 -27.95
CA THR A 33 26.20 1.46 -28.78
C THR A 33 26.09 0.09 -29.45
N PHE A 34 27.09 -0.26 -30.24
CA PHE A 34 27.14 -1.51 -30.98
C PHE A 34 28.52 -2.16 -30.84
N TYR A 35 28.54 -3.49 -30.83
CA TYR A 35 29.76 -4.31 -30.83
C TYR A 35 29.62 -5.50 -31.79
N GLY A 36 30.74 -6.13 -32.12
CA GLY A 36 30.79 -7.23 -33.06
C GLY A 36 31.85 -8.27 -32.70
N ALA A 37 31.99 -9.30 -33.53
CA ALA A 37 33.01 -10.32 -33.30
C ALA A 37 34.46 -9.78 -33.14
N PRO A 38 34.89 -8.70 -33.82
CA PRO A 38 36.25 -8.21 -33.70
C PRO A 38 36.62 -7.61 -32.33
N ASP A 39 35.68 -6.95 -31.66
CA ASP A 39 35.89 -6.19 -30.43
C ASP A 39 35.14 -6.76 -29.21
N ASN A 40 34.39 -7.86 -29.40
CA ASN A 40 33.93 -8.70 -28.31
C ASN A 40 35.11 -9.34 -27.55
N ASP A 41 34.94 -9.60 -26.24
CA ASP A 41 35.96 -10.23 -25.39
C ASP A 41 35.48 -11.58 -24.81
N PRO A 42 36.02 -12.72 -25.28
CA PRO A 42 37.03 -12.86 -26.32
C PRO A 42 36.46 -12.63 -27.74
N PRO A 43 37.30 -12.30 -28.74
CA PRO A 43 36.84 -12.09 -30.11
C PRO A 43 36.09 -13.29 -30.67
N GLY A 44 34.96 -13.02 -31.32
CA GLY A 44 34.01 -14.02 -31.80
C GLY A 44 32.62 -13.83 -31.19
N PRO A 45 31.68 -14.77 -31.46
CA PRO A 45 30.30 -14.63 -31.02
C PRO A 45 30.06 -15.20 -29.61
N ALA A 46 31.07 -15.46 -28.80
CA ALA A 46 30.85 -16.03 -27.47
C ALA A 46 30.13 -15.02 -26.56
N THR A 47 29.21 -15.49 -25.70
CA THR A 47 28.51 -14.66 -24.72
C THR A 47 28.79 -15.11 -23.29
N ALA A 48 28.67 -14.22 -22.31
CA ALA A 48 28.91 -14.51 -20.90
C ALA A 48 28.06 -15.66 -20.32
N TYR A 49 26.81 -15.82 -20.77
CA TYR A 49 25.90 -16.85 -20.24
C TYR A 49 24.87 -17.37 -21.27
N THR A 50 24.13 -18.41 -20.88
CA THR A 50 23.10 -19.07 -21.70
C THR A 50 21.68 -18.61 -21.32
N CYS A 51 20.84 -18.38 -22.32
CA CYS A 51 19.42 -18.08 -22.16
C CYS A 51 18.51 -19.24 -22.61
N ALA A 52 19.01 -20.47 -22.52
CA ALA A 52 18.33 -21.67 -22.99
C ALA A 52 16.92 -21.88 -22.41
N LYS A 53 16.64 -21.35 -21.21
CA LYS A 53 15.32 -21.42 -20.57
C LYS A 53 14.31 -20.40 -21.10
N VAL A 54 14.78 -19.30 -21.70
CA VAL A 54 13.95 -18.18 -22.16
C VAL A 54 13.75 -18.22 -23.68
N SER A 55 14.81 -18.46 -24.45
CA SER A 55 14.78 -18.45 -25.93
C SER A 55 15.45 -19.67 -26.57
N GLY A 56 15.85 -20.68 -25.79
CA GLY A 56 16.59 -21.85 -26.31
C GLY A 56 18.06 -21.56 -26.68
N ARG A 57 18.51 -20.30 -26.59
CA ARG A 57 19.83 -19.85 -27.03
C ARG A 57 20.97 -20.27 -26.09
N GLN A 58 22.05 -20.75 -26.68
CA GLN A 58 23.29 -21.18 -25.99
C GLN A 58 24.29 -20.00 -25.88
N TYR A 59 25.56 -20.27 -25.57
CA TYR A 59 26.63 -19.27 -25.40
C TYR A 59 27.09 -18.64 -26.73
N THR A 60 26.17 -18.06 -27.50
CA THR A 60 26.47 -17.48 -28.81
C THR A 60 25.59 -16.26 -29.09
N ALA A 61 26.21 -15.12 -29.34
CA ALA A 61 25.60 -13.85 -29.72
C ALA A 61 25.01 -13.95 -31.13
N GLY A 62 23.89 -13.29 -31.36
CA GLY A 62 23.22 -13.30 -32.65
C GLY A 62 21.73 -13.04 -32.55
N GLY A 63 20.99 -13.51 -33.54
CA GLY A 63 19.53 -13.40 -33.62
C GLY A 63 19.06 -12.58 -34.79
N THR A 64 17.83 -12.85 -35.21
CA THR A 64 17.14 -12.11 -36.27
C THR A 64 16.53 -10.80 -35.74
N GLY A 65 16.26 -10.72 -34.43
CA GLY A 65 15.56 -9.59 -33.80
C GLY A 65 14.05 -9.77 -33.72
N SER A 66 13.53 -10.96 -33.99
CA SER A 66 12.12 -11.32 -33.77
C SER A 66 11.84 -11.62 -32.29
N TYR A 67 10.57 -11.69 -31.89
CA TYR A 67 10.21 -12.05 -30.51
C TYR A 67 10.71 -13.46 -30.13
N ASP A 68 10.62 -14.40 -31.07
CA ASP A 68 11.02 -15.81 -30.87
C ASP A 68 12.55 -16.03 -31.03
N ASP A 69 13.25 -15.11 -31.70
CA ASP A 69 14.71 -15.10 -31.83
C ASP A 69 15.29 -13.67 -31.69
N PRO A 70 15.33 -13.12 -30.46
CA PRO A 70 15.77 -11.75 -30.19
C PRO A 70 17.26 -11.54 -30.50
N LEU A 71 17.67 -10.33 -30.86
CA LEU A 71 19.07 -9.99 -31.09
C LEU A 71 19.82 -9.84 -29.75
N THR A 72 21.06 -10.31 -29.64
CA THR A 72 21.83 -10.19 -28.38
C THR A 72 22.21 -8.74 -28.09
N PHE A 73 22.12 -8.33 -26.82
CA PHE A 73 22.81 -7.12 -26.33
C PHE A 73 23.59 -7.40 -25.04
N ALA A 74 24.58 -6.54 -24.80
CA ALA A 74 25.43 -6.50 -23.63
C ALA A 74 25.15 -5.25 -22.78
N THR A 75 25.29 -5.32 -21.47
CA THR A 75 25.08 -4.19 -20.55
C THR A 75 25.83 -4.39 -19.24
N ALA A 76 25.63 -3.55 -18.22
CA ALA A 76 26.23 -3.75 -16.90
C ALA A 76 25.50 -4.83 -16.09
N LYS A 77 26.24 -5.51 -15.19
CA LYS A 77 25.63 -6.48 -14.29
C LYS A 77 24.65 -5.81 -13.33
N GLY A 78 23.40 -6.27 -13.34
CA GLY A 78 22.32 -5.75 -12.50
C GLY A 78 21.65 -4.47 -13.03
N GLU A 79 22.04 -4.01 -14.22
CA GLU A 79 21.31 -2.96 -14.96
C GLU A 79 20.02 -3.54 -15.58
N PHE A 80 20.16 -4.68 -16.27
CA PHE A 80 19.05 -5.53 -16.72
C PHE A 80 19.17 -6.93 -16.10
N ASN A 81 18.05 -7.65 -15.99
CA ASN A 81 18.11 -9.05 -15.57
C ASN A 81 18.80 -9.89 -16.65
N ASP A 82 19.51 -10.94 -16.23
CA ASP A 82 20.05 -11.91 -17.18
C ASP A 82 18.90 -12.53 -17.99
N CYS A 83 19.03 -12.58 -19.31
CA CYS A 83 18.02 -13.07 -20.26
C CYS A 83 16.73 -12.22 -20.34
N GLU A 84 16.76 -10.98 -19.87
CA GLU A 84 15.65 -10.05 -20.06
C GLU A 84 15.45 -9.72 -21.55
N VAL A 85 14.21 -9.80 -22.02
CA VAL A 85 13.82 -9.41 -23.38
C VAL A 85 13.29 -7.97 -23.36
N ILE A 86 13.89 -7.13 -24.20
CA ILE A 86 13.47 -5.75 -24.45
C ILE A 86 13.14 -5.58 -25.92
N TYR A 87 12.54 -4.46 -26.29
CA TYR A 87 12.35 -4.08 -27.68
C TYR A 87 12.97 -2.71 -27.91
N ALA A 88 13.76 -2.58 -28.97
CA ALA A 88 14.40 -1.34 -29.37
C ALA A 88 13.69 -0.78 -30.62
N PRO A 89 12.77 0.19 -30.46
CA PRO A 89 12.13 0.87 -31.59
C PRO A 89 13.13 1.46 -32.58
N TYR A 90 14.31 1.88 -32.09
CA TYR A 90 15.43 2.36 -32.89
C TYR A 90 15.84 1.39 -34.01
N LEU A 91 15.76 0.08 -33.79
CA LEU A 91 16.04 -0.95 -34.79
C LEU A 91 14.79 -1.70 -35.25
N LYS A 92 13.65 -1.46 -34.59
CA LYS A 92 12.46 -2.31 -34.63
C LYS A 92 12.80 -3.79 -34.41
N LYS A 93 13.54 -4.09 -33.35
CA LYS A 93 13.96 -5.46 -33.01
C LYS A 93 13.74 -5.73 -31.53
N TYR A 94 13.38 -6.98 -31.22
CA TYR A 94 13.49 -7.52 -29.87
C TYR A 94 14.95 -7.85 -29.58
N LEU A 95 15.40 -7.53 -28.38
CA LEU A 95 16.76 -7.79 -27.90
C LEU A 95 16.73 -8.64 -26.63
N ILE A 96 17.77 -9.45 -26.39
CA ILE A 96 17.93 -10.25 -25.18
C ILE A 96 19.29 -10.00 -24.51
N HIS A 97 19.27 -9.76 -23.20
CA HIS A 97 20.47 -9.54 -22.42
C HIS A 97 21.20 -10.86 -22.24
N GLN A 98 22.38 -11.00 -22.83
CA GLN A 98 23.14 -12.25 -22.76
C GLN A 98 24.64 -12.06 -22.52
N ASP A 99 25.11 -10.81 -22.52
CA ASP A 99 26.53 -10.51 -22.39
C ASP A 99 26.78 -9.27 -21.53
N TYR A 100 28.03 -9.01 -21.18
CA TYR A 100 28.40 -7.86 -20.35
C TYR A 100 29.34 -6.91 -21.08
N CYS A 101 29.14 -5.61 -20.87
CA CYS A 101 29.88 -4.54 -21.52
C CYS A 101 30.62 -3.68 -20.47
N ALA A 102 31.93 -3.48 -20.68
CA ALA A 102 32.79 -2.77 -19.73
C ALA A 102 32.43 -1.28 -19.63
N GLN A 103 32.28 -0.59 -20.78
CA GLN A 103 31.87 0.82 -20.80
C GLN A 103 30.48 1.02 -20.20
N CYS A 104 29.55 0.09 -20.45
CA CYS A 104 28.21 0.09 -19.87
C CYS A 104 28.30 -0.06 -18.34
N THR A 105 29.22 -0.91 -17.85
CA THR A 105 29.49 -1.06 -16.42
C THR A 105 30.03 0.22 -15.80
N ASP A 106 30.96 0.91 -16.46
CA ASP A 106 31.47 2.20 -15.99
C ASP A 106 30.36 3.26 -15.98
N ASP A 107 29.58 3.38 -17.05
CA ASP A 107 28.46 4.32 -17.16
C ASP A 107 27.40 4.06 -16.06
N TRP A 108 27.04 2.79 -15.83
CA TRP A 108 26.06 2.39 -14.82
C TRP A 108 26.57 2.63 -13.39
N THR A 109 27.80 2.23 -13.09
CA THR A 109 28.35 2.32 -11.73
C THR A 109 28.71 3.75 -11.33
N SER A 110 29.16 4.58 -12.28
CA SER A 110 29.58 5.96 -12.01
C SER A 110 28.42 6.95 -11.99
N SER A 111 27.43 6.78 -12.87
CA SER A 111 26.43 7.81 -13.14
C SER A 111 24.99 7.28 -13.22
N ARG A 112 24.78 5.97 -13.07
CA ARG A 112 23.48 5.31 -13.28
C ARG A 112 22.88 5.60 -14.66
N THR A 113 23.76 5.81 -15.65
CA THR A 113 23.37 5.97 -17.05
C THR A 113 23.00 4.61 -17.62
N TRP A 114 21.81 4.50 -18.21
CA TRP A 114 21.35 3.29 -18.87
C TRP A 114 22.08 3.15 -20.21
N HIS A 115 22.79 2.06 -20.41
CA HIS A 115 23.64 1.82 -21.57
C HIS A 115 23.55 0.35 -22.02
N ILE A 116 23.11 0.15 -23.26
CA ILE A 116 23.14 -1.15 -23.92
C ILE A 116 24.05 -1.11 -25.14
N ASP A 117 24.72 -2.23 -25.37
CA ASP A 117 25.65 -2.44 -26.47
C ASP A 117 25.14 -3.60 -27.33
N ILE A 118 24.77 -3.36 -28.59
CA ILE A 118 23.97 -4.29 -29.41
C ILE A 118 24.87 -5.04 -30.40
N TRP A 119 24.69 -6.36 -30.48
CA TRP A 119 25.47 -7.22 -31.37
C TRP A 119 25.17 -6.96 -32.86
N THR A 120 26.20 -6.69 -33.66
CA THR A 120 26.08 -6.44 -35.11
C THR A 120 26.29 -7.68 -35.96
N GLY A 121 27.15 -8.62 -35.56
CA GLY A 121 27.38 -9.86 -36.31
C GLY A 121 28.79 -10.41 -36.24
N ASN A 122 29.03 -11.44 -37.05
CA ASN A 122 30.36 -12.03 -37.23
C ASN A 122 31.08 -11.41 -38.43
N SER A 123 32.41 -11.33 -38.37
CA SER A 123 33.28 -10.96 -39.48
C SER A 123 34.49 -11.90 -39.57
N ASN A 124 34.97 -12.11 -40.80
CA ASN A 124 36.14 -12.95 -41.11
C ASN A 124 37.39 -12.12 -41.46
N ASN A 125 37.30 -10.79 -41.43
CA ASN A 125 38.37 -9.85 -41.80
C ASN A 125 38.93 -9.15 -40.55
N ASP A 126 39.91 -8.26 -40.74
CA ASP A 126 40.59 -7.40 -39.74
C ASP A 126 39.68 -6.53 -38.84
N GLY A 127 38.35 -6.67 -38.94
CA GLY A 127 37.35 -6.09 -38.05
C GLY A 127 37.02 -4.62 -38.29
N GLN A 128 37.92 -3.88 -38.94
CA GLN A 128 37.82 -2.43 -39.08
C GLN A 128 36.52 -1.95 -39.78
N PRO A 129 36.06 -2.56 -40.89
CA PRO A 129 34.80 -2.14 -41.52
C PRO A 129 33.56 -2.40 -40.65
N GLN A 130 33.62 -3.40 -39.77
CA GLN A 130 32.53 -3.69 -38.83
C GLN A 130 32.53 -2.69 -37.67
N ILE A 131 33.70 -2.34 -37.15
CA ILE A 131 33.85 -1.28 -36.15
C ILE A 131 33.38 0.08 -36.70
N GLU A 132 33.66 0.38 -37.97
CA GLU A 132 33.11 1.57 -38.63
C GLU A 132 31.59 1.52 -38.74
N CYS A 133 31.01 0.34 -38.93
CA CYS A 133 29.56 0.15 -38.93
C CYS A 133 28.94 0.35 -37.55
N GLU A 134 29.55 -0.20 -36.50
CA GLU A 134 29.12 -0.04 -35.12
C GLU A 134 29.05 1.44 -34.72
N ASN A 135 30.08 2.21 -35.09
CA ASN A 135 30.10 3.65 -34.91
C ASN A 135 29.01 4.36 -35.73
N ALA A 136 28.75 3.93 -36.97
CA ALA A 136 27.73 4.52 -37.83
C ALA A 136 26.29 4.20 -37.39
N LEU A 137 26.08 3.07 -36.71
CA LEU A 137 24.80 2.67 -36.12
C LEU A 137 24.55 3.33 -34.76
N THR A 138 25.59 3.85 -34.10
CA THR A 138 25.48 4.48 -32.78
C THR A 138 24.80 5.85 -32.90
N PRO A 139 23.60 6.07 -32.31
CA PRO A 139 22.92 7.35 -32.38
C PRO A 139 23.59 8.42 -31.49
N ASP A 140 23.55 9.69 -31.93
CA ASP A 140 24.12 10.82 -31.20
C ASP A 140 23.40 11.14 -29.87
N ALA A 141 22.16 10.70 -29.72
CA ALA A 141 21.33 10.92 -28.54
C ALA A 141 20.78 9.60 -28.01
N ASP A 142 20.48 9.56 -26.72
CA ASP A 142 19.82 8.44 -26.07
C ASP A 142 18.51 8.09 -26.80
N GLN A 143 18.27 6.79 -26.96
CA GLN A 143 17.05 6.27 -27.58
C GLN A 143 16.14 5.68 -26.52
N SER A 144 14.84 5.68 -26.79
CA SER A 144 13.89 5.02 -25.91
C SER A 144 13.77 3.53 -26.29
N ILE A 145 13.96 2.65 -25.31
CA ILE A 145 13.68 1.21 -25.43
C ILE A 145 12.41 0.87 -24.66
N VAL A 146 11.84 -0.31 -24.96
CA VAL A 146 10.67 -0.88 -24.30
C VAL A 146 11.11 -2.08 -23.49
N ARG A 147 10.94 -2.02 -22.17
CA ARG A 147 11.12 -3.16 -21.27
C ARG A 147 9.82 -3.92 -21.12
N ASN A 148 9.91 -5.24 -21.02
CA ASN A 148 8.76 -6.15 -20.99
C ASN A 148 7.78 -5.91 -22.16
N PRO A 149 8.29 -5.89 -23.41
CA PRO A 149 7.47 -5.58 -24.56
C PRO A 149 6.43 -6.69 -24.81
N PRO A 150 5.21 -6.36 -25.27
CA PRO A 150 4.26 -7.37 -25.72
C PRO A 150 4.82 -8.12 -26.94
N ALA A 151 4.36 -9.35 -27.14
CA ALA A 151 4.58 -10.07 -28.40
C ALA A 151 3.72 -9.42 -29.51
N GLY A 152 4.31 -9.17 -30.69
CA GLY A 152 3.58 -8.66 -31.87
C GLY A 152 3.83 -7.20 -32.23
N LEU A 153 4.91 -6.59 -31.75
CA LEU A 153 5.38 -5.30 -32.24
C LEU A 153 5.90 -5.41 -33.69
N ASP A 154 5.94 -4.28 -34.40
CA ASP A 154 6.49 -4.19 -35.76
C ASP A 154 7.98 -4.59 -35.73
N VAL A 155 8.43 -5.52 -36.58
CA VAL A 155 9.82 -5.99 -36.58
C VAL A 155 10.45 -5.83 -37.95
N ASP A 156 11.60 -5.16 -38.01
CA ASP A 156 12.48 -5.16 -39.17
C ASP A 156 13.51 -6.27 -39.01
N LEU A 157 13.41 -7.33 -39.82
CA LEU A 157 14.32 -8.49 -39.76
C LEU A 157 15.59 -8.29 -40.58
N SER A 158 15.76 -7.15 -41.23
CA SER A 158 16.97 -6.85 -42.02
C SER A 158 18.21 -6.85 -41.12
N PRO A 159 19.35 -7.41 -41.57
CA PRO A 159 20.58 -7.40 -40.79
C PRO A 159 21.18 -5.99 -40.75
N THR A 160 21.72 -5.58 -39.60
CA THR A 160 22.48 -4.33 -39.46
C THR A 160 23.88 -4.44 -40.08
N TRP A 161 24.40 -5.66 -40.20
CA TRP A 161 25.66 -6.00 -40.86
C TRP A 161 25.53 -7.31 -41.63
N SER A 162 25.87 -7.31 -42.92
CA SER A 162 25.91 -8.54 -43.72
C SER A 162 26.89 -8.43 -44.89
N ASN A 163 27.58 -9.54 -45.22
CA ASN A 163 28.51 -9.62 -46.36
C ASN A 163 29.58 -8.50 -46.42
N GLY A 164 30.04 -8.00 -45.27
CA GLY A 164 31.01 -6.91 -45.19
C GLY A 164 30.44 -5.52 -45.46
N GLN A 165 29.12 -5.36 -45.45
CA GLN A 165 28.41 -4.10 -45.64
C GLN A 165 27.62 -3.72 -44.38
N CYS A 166 27.65 -2.43 -44.07
CA CYS A 166 26.85 -1.82 -43.02
C CYS A 166 25.51 -1.35 -43.56
N HIS A 167 24.44 -1.59 -42.79
CA HIS A 167 23.07 -1.24 -43.16
C HIS A 167 22.47 -0.27 -42.14
N THR A 168 22.75 1.02 -42.30
CA THR A 168 22.22 2.08 -41.42
C THR A 168 20.85 2.58 -41.84
N GLU A 169 20.40 2.25 -43.05
CA GLU A 169 19.08 2.59 -43.58
C GLU A 169 17.92 1.96 -42.80
N HIS A 170 18.20 0.96 -41.95
CA HIS A 170 17.25 0.28 -41.06
C HIS A 170 17.31 0.78 -39.61
N THR A 171 17.73 2.03 -39.42
CA THR A 171 17.67 2.72 -38.13
C THR A 171 16.54 3.76 -38.13
N TYR A 172 15.82 3.84 -37.02
CA TYR A 172 14.61 4.63 -36.84
C TYR A 172 14.82 5.63 -35.69
N ASN A 173 15.62 6.67 -35.94
CA ASN A 173 15.90 7.73 -34.97
C ASN A 173 14.59 8.35 -34.42
N ASN A 174 14.56 8.62 -33.11
CA ASN A 174 13.41 9.20 -32.41
C ASN A 174 12.12 8.36 -32.51
N ALA A 175 12.24 7.04 -32.72
CA ALA A 175 11.10 6.14 -32.69
C ALA A 175 10.48 6.09 -31.28
N ASP A 176 9.17 6.33 -31.23
CA ASP A 176 8.43 6.47 -29.99
C ASP A 176 8.10 5.10 -29.36
N ALA A 177 8.85 4.74 -28.31
CA ALA A 177 8.67 3.52 -27.53
C ALA A 177 7.31 3.45 -26.80
N SER A 178 6.67 4.59 -26.52
CA SER A 178 5.39 4.61 -25.78
C SER A 178 4.24 3.97 -26.56
N LYS A 179 4.32 3.99 -27.89
CA LYS A 179 3.36 3.34 -28.79
C LYS A 179 3.40 1.83 -28.74
N ALA A 180 4.55 1.25 -28.36
CA ALA A 180 4.71 -0.19 -28.24
C ALA A 180 3.95 -0.77 -27.04
N CYS A 181 3.79 0.01 -25.97
CA CYS A 181 3.05 -0.41 -24.78
C CYS A 181 1.52 -0.19 -24.90
N SER A 182 1.04 0.46 -25.96
CA SER A 182 -0.37 0.86 -26.14
C SER A 182 -1.11 0.10 -27.25
N GLY A 183 -0.49 -0.90 -27.87
CA GLY A 183 -1.04 -1.65 -29.01
C GLY A 183 -1.96 -2.80 -28.63
N GLY A 184 -3.25 -2.51 -28.41
CA GLY A 184 -4.29 -3.53 -28.23
C GLY A 184 -5.70 -2.99 -28.49
N SER A 185 -6.13 -3.05 -29.76
CA SER A 185 -7.47 -2.77 -30.32
C SER A 185 -7.87 -1.30 -30.58
N GLY A 186 -7.94 -0.96 -31.87
CA GLY A 186 -8.68 0.18 -32.39
C GLY A 186 -10.13 -0.20 -32.73
N GLY A 187 -11.07 0.70 -32.44
CA GLY A 187 -12.48 0.58 -32.82
C GLY A 187 -13.36 1.54 -32.00
N GLY A 188 -13.73 2.68 -32.59
CA GLY A 188 -14.33 3.83 -31.92
C GLY A 188 -15.61 3.59 -31.11
N GLY A 189 -15.69 4.29 -29.98
CA GLY A 189 -16.88 4.51 -29.17
C GLY A 189 -16.59 5.62 -28.17
N SER A 190 -17.06 6.83 -28.45
CA SER A 190 -16.93 8.01 -27.60
C SER A 190 -17.62 7.80 -26.24
N GLY A 191 -16.85 7.77 -25.16
CA GLY A 191 -17.33 7.91 -23.79
C GLY A 191 -16.41 8.88 -23.06
N SER A 192 -16.89 10.09 -22.83
CA SER A 192 -16.16 11.16 -22.15
C SER A 192 -15.84 10.79 -20.69
N CYS A 193 -14.56 10.79 -20.33
CA CYS A 193 -14.14 10.92 -18.93
C CYS A 193 -13.99 12.42 -18.63
N SER A 194 -14.98 13.02 -17.99
CA SER A 194 -14.88 14.36 -17.41
C SER A 194 -15.03 14.26 -15.90
N TRP A 195 -13.96 14.51 -15.16
CA TRP A 195 -14.04 14.89 -13.74
C TRP A 195 -13.00 15.97 -13.46
N ASP A 196 -13.45 17.05 -12.82
CA ASP A 196 -12.63 18.21 -12.52
C ASP A 196 -11.71 17.93 -11.36
N GLY A 197 -10.42 17.81 -11.71
CA GLY A 197 -9.28 18.39 -11.02
C GLY A 197 -8.26 17.37 -10.52
N HIS A 198 -7.04 17.48 -11.01
CA HIS A 198 -5.88 16.79 -10.46
C HIS A 198 -4.65 17.63 -10.78
N CYS A 199 -3.67 17.61 -9.88
CA CYS A 199 -2.54 18.52 -9.92
C CYS A 199 -1.50 18.17 -10.98
N ALA A 200 -0.94 19.21 -11.57
CA ALA A 200 0.05 19.20 -12.65
C ALA A 200 1.25 18.26 -12.38
N GLY A 201 1.64 17.43 -13.36
CA GLY A 201 2.97 16.78 -13.36
C GLY A 201 3.09 15.36 -12.78
N ALA A 202 2.00 14.64 -12.52
CA ALA A 202 2.07 13.22 -12.14
C ALA A 202 2.08 12.30 -13.37
N LYS A 203 3.02 11.33 -13.40
CA LYS A 203 3.07 10.22 -14.38
C LYS A 203 2.29 9.00 -13.87
N CYS A 204 1.61 8.37 -14.81
CA CYS A 204 0.28 7.86 -14.60
C CYS A 204 0.03 6.84 -15.75
N SER A 205 -0.25 5.56 -15.43
CA SER A 205 0.11 4.38 -16.27
C SER A 205 -0.92 3.21 -16.33
N THR A 206 -2.13 3.36 -15.78
CA THR A 206 -3.23 2.38 -15.94
C THR A 206 -4.58 3.08 -15.99
N TYR A 207 -5.72 2.37 -15.98
CA TYR A 207 -7.14 2.80 -16.17
C TYR A 207 -7.67 3.90 -15.20
N ASP A 208 -6.77 4.68 -14.62
CA ASP A 208 -6.95 5.81 -13.72
C ASP A 208 -6.23 7.07 -14.26
N ASP A 209 -5.78 7.07 -15.53
CA ASP A 209 -4.87 8.08 -16.08
C ASP A 209 -5.04 8.27 -17.59
N CYS A 210 -5.22 9.53 -18.04
CA CYS A 210 -4.82 10.13 -19.35
C CYS A 210 -5.56 11.49 -19.55
N SER A 211 -4.86 12.65 -19.46
CA SER A 211 -4.41 13.59 -20.53
C SER A 211 -5.52 14.28 -21.37
N ASP A 212 -5.45 15.51 -21.88
CA ASP A 212 -4.61 16.72 -21.75
C ASP A 212 -5.33 17.80 -22.57
N GLU A 213 -5.80 18.91 -21.98
CA GLU A 213 -5.77 20.25 -22.61
C GLU A 213 -5.68 21.34 -21.52
N LEU A 214 -4.66 22.18 -21.71
CA LEU A 214 -4.11 23.30 -20.95
C LEU A 214 -5.10 24.22 -20.22
N LEU A 215 -4.83 24.52 -18.94
CA LEU A 215 -5.11 25.84 -18.37
C LEU A 215 -3.79 26.55 -18.02
N ASP A 216 -3.66 27.73 -18.63
CA ASP A 216 -2.55 28.68 -18.59
C ASP A 216 -2.20 29.14 -17.15
N PRO A 217 -0.93 29.04 -16.69
CA PRO A 217 -0.51 29.46 -15.34
C PRO A 217 -0.60 30.98 -15.09
N THR A 218 -0.95 31.79 -16.09
CA THR A 218 -0.89 33.25 -15.97
C THR A 218 -2.22 33.95 -15.66
N MET A 219 -3.29 33.22 -15.33
CA MET A 219 -4.54 33.83 -14.87
C MET A 219 -5.08 33.25 -13.57
N ALA A 220 -4.70 33.86 -12.44
CA ALA A 220 -5.60 34.59 -11.55
C ALA A 220 -5.12 34.56 -10.09
N ALA A 221 -4.75 35.73 -9.58
CA ALA A 221 -4.91 36.01 -8.16
C ALA A 221 -6.42 36.14 -7.88
N THR A 222 -7.08 35.11 -7.32
CA THR A 222 -8.52 35.15 -7.00
C THR A 222 -8.87 34.33 -5.75
N SER A 223 -9.37 35.03 -4.72
CA SER A 223 -10.01 34.59 -3.46
C SER A 223 -10.20 33.09 -3.20
N GLY A 224 -9.29 32.46 -2.44
CA GLY A 224 -9.54 31.17 -1.79
C GLY A 224 -10.31 31.35 -0.47
N GLN A 225 -11.11 30.35 -0.06
CA GLN A 225 -11.73 30.36 1.27
C GLN A 225 -10.67 30.06 2.32
N HIS A 226 -10.49 30.97 3.28
CA HIS A 226 -9.49 30.84 4.34
C HIS A 226 -10.05 30.10 5.56
N PHE A 227 -9.29 29.13 6.05
CA PHE A 227 -9.53 28.45 7.32
C PHE A 227 -8.22 28.38 8.12
N ASP A 228 -8.32 28.23 9.44
CA ASP A 228 -7.15 27.90 10.24
C ASP A 228 -6.68 26.47 9.92
N ALA A 229 -7.63 25.54 9.76
CA ALA A 229 -7.33 24.16 9.40
C ALA A 229 -8.28 23.58 8.35
N LEU A 230 -7.75 22.78 7.41
CA LEU A 230 -8.52 21.91 6.53
C LEU A 230 -8.27 20.45 6.89
N ILE A 231 -9.34 19.69 7.09
CA ILE A 231 -9.30 18.25 7.36
C ILE A 231 -9.88 17.51 6.16
N VAL A 232 -9.24 16.43 5.74
CA VAL A 232 -9.72 15.57 4.65
C VAL A 232 -10.06 14.18 5.19
N GLY A 233 -11.33 13.82 5.10
CA GLY A 233 -11.90 12.58 5.63
C GLY A 233 -12.83 12.81 6.82
N ALA A 234 -14.10 12.46 6.66
CA ALA A 234 -15.15 12.47 7.67
C ALA A 234 -15.38 11.09 8.31
N GLY A 235 -14.30 10.32 8.47
CA GLY A 235 -14.25 9.13 9.32
C GLY A 235 -13.98 9.48 10.79
N LEU A 236 -13.81 8.46 11.65
CA LEU A 236 -13.54 8.68 13.08
C LEU A 236 -12.35 9.63 13.35
N GLY A 237 -11.33 9.58 12.50
CA GLY A 237 -10.17 10.49 12.47
C GLY A 237 -10.53 11.96 12.40
N GLY A 238 -11.05 12.38 11.24
CA GLY A 238 -11.34 13.78 11.00
C GLY A 238 -12.48 14.32 11.86
N ILE A 239 -13.45 13.48 12.26
CA ILE A 239 -14.51 13.89 13.18
C ILE A 239 -13.92 14.28 14.55
N TYR A 240 -13.03 13.46 15.09
CA TYR A 240 -12.41 13.78 16.38
C TYR A 240 -11.46 14.96 16.28
N GLN A 241 -10.67 15.03 15.20
CA GLN A 241 -9.79 16.18 14.97
C GLN A 241 -10.59 17.49 14.86
N LEU A 242 -11.72 17.50 14.13
CA LEU A 242 -12.60 18.67 14.04
C LEU A 242 -13.08 19.11 15.43
N HIS A 243 -13.56 18.16 16.24
CA HIS A 243 -14.02 18.42 17.60
C HIS A 243 -12.94 19.09 18.45
N GLU A 244 -11.71 18.56 18.43
CA GLU A 244 -10.60 19.11 19.22
C GLU A 244 -10.12 20.48 18.70
N LEU A 245 -10.06 20.70 17.38
CA LEU A 245 -9.67 22.00 16.83
C LEU A 245 -10.73 23.08 17.09
N ARG A 246 -12.02 22.73 17.10
CA ARG A 246 -13.08 23.67 17.52
C ARG A 246 -12.94 24.10 18.98
N LYS A 247 -12.48 23.22 19.87
CA LYS A 247 -12.19 23.58 21.27
C LYS A 247 -11.02 24.57 21.40
N LEU A 248 -10.11 24.61 20.41
CA LEU A 248 -9.06 25.63 20.32
C LEU A 248 -9.57 26.98 19.78
N GLY A 249 -10.85 27.06 19.37
CA GLY A 249 -11.43 28.27 18.78
C GLY A 249 -11.01 28.51 17.34
N LEU A 250 -10.52 27.47 16.65
CA LEU A 250 -10.08 27.56 15.26
C LEU A 250 -11.27 27.43 14.29
N SER A 251 -11.17 28.13 13.17
CA SER A 251 -12.00 27.95 11.99
C SER A 251 -11.53 26.72 11.21
N VAL A 252 -12.42 25.75 11.04
CA VAL A 252 -12.07 24.44 10.48
C VAL A 252 -13.10 24.05 9.42
N ARG A 253 -12.63 23.41 8.35
CA ARG A 253 -13.48 22.78 7.34
C ARG A 253 -13.04 21.32 7.15
N VAL A 254 -14.00 20.40 7.21
CA VAL A 254 -13.81 19.00 6.81
C VAL A 254 -14.35 18.81 5.40
N ILE A 255 -13.62 18.09 4.55
CA ILE A 255 -14.13 17.61 3.26
C ILE A 255 -14.11 16.08 3.20
N ASP A 256 -15.07 15.47 2.52
CA ASP A 256 -15.04 14.03 2.18
C ASP A 256 -15.70 13.80 0.81
N VAL A 257 -15.16 12.84 0.05
CA VAL A 257 -15.74 12.37 -1.21
C VAL A 257 -17.02 11.57 -0.98
N ALA A 258 -17.18 10.95 0.20
CA ALA A 258 -18.44 10.34 0.61
C ALA A 258 -19.55 11.38 0.69
N SER A 259 -20.80 10.94 0.46
CA SER A 259 -21.96 11.83 0.55
C SER A 259 -22.43 12.07 1.99
N ASP A 260 -21.82 11.38 2.97
CA ASP A 260 -22.11 11.51 4.40
C ASP A 260 -20.90 11.06 5.23
N VAL A 261 -20.98 11.25 6.55
CA VAL A 261 -19.97 10.82 7.51
C VAL A 261 -19.84 9.29 7.58
N GLY A 262 -18.70 8.81 8.10
CA GLY A 262 -18.53 7.40 8.50
C GLY A 262 -17.21 6.77 8.07
N GLY A 263 -16.54 7.31 7.05
CA GLY A 263 -15.31 6.74 6.51
C GLY A 263 -15.47 5.25 6.16
N THR A 264 -14.64 4.38 6.75
CA THR A 264 -14.76 2.91 6.61
C THR A 264 -16.19 2.40 6.73
N TRP A 265 -16.94 2.94 7.70
CA TRP A 265 -18.31 2.51 8.01
C TRP A 265 -19.36 3.15 7.12
N TYR A 266 -19.02 4.16 6.33
CA TYR A 266 -19.85 4.60 5.21
C TYR A 266 -19.69 3.67 4.00
N TRP A 267 -18.44 3.28 3.69
CA TRP A 267 -18.07 2.57 2.46
C TRP A 267 -18.30 1.05 2.50
N ASN A 268 -17.98 0.39 3.62
CA ASN A 268 -17.97 -1.08 3.72
C ASN A 268 -19.35 -1.65 4.10
N ARG A 269 -20.33 -1.49 3.21
CA ARG A 269 -21.74 -1.91 3.44
C ARG A 269 -22.01 -3.37 3.08
N TYR A 270 -20.97 -4.17 2.89
CA TYR A 270 -21.14 -5.57 2.52
C TYR A 270 -21.81 -6.38 3.65
N PRO A 271 -22.61 -7.41 3.32
CA PRO A 271 -23.24 -8.26 4.32
C PRO A 271 -22.20 -8.91 5.25
N GLY A 272 -22.41 -8.78 6.56
CA GLY A 272 -21.52 -9.34 7.57
C GLY A 272 -20.39 -8.41 8.03
N ALA A 273 -20.27 -7.20 7.48
CA ALA A 273 -19.29 -6.21 7.93
C ALA A 273 -19.46 -5.94 9.44
N MET A 274 -18.44 -6.29 10.22
CA MET A 274 -18.44 -6.25 11.68
C MET A 274 -17.07 -5.83 12.22
N SER A 275 -17.05 -5.13 13.36
CA SER A 275 -15.82 -4.88 14.10
C SER A 275 -15.22 -6.19 14.64
N ASP A 276 -13.92 -6.20 14.86
CA ASP A 276 -13.21 -7.26 15.61
C ASP A 276 -12.56 -6.74 16.90
N THR A 277 -12.80 -5.47 17.21
CA THR A 277 -12.72 -4.89 18.54
C THR A 277 -14.11 -4.94 19.19
N GLU A 278 -14.19 -5.30 20.47
CA GLU A 278 -15.46 -5.39 21.18
C GLU A 278 -16.17 -4.01 21.29
N SER A 279 -17.50 -4.02 21.27
CA SER A 279 -18.36 -2.84 21.15
C SER A 279 -18.13 -1.74 22.19
N PHE A 280 -17.73 -2.12 23.40
CA PHE A 280 -17.49 -1.17 24.49
C PHE A 280 -16.22 -0.33 24.29
N VAL A 281 -15.30 -0.77 23.44
CA VAL A 281 -14.03 -0.08 23.14
C VAL A 281 -13.83 0.23 21.66
N TYR A 282 -14.76 -0.20 20.80
CA TYR A 282 -14.82 0.27 19.41
C TYR A 282 -15.62 1.59 19.27
N ARG A 283 -15.22 2.61 20.03
CA ARG A 283 -15.91 3.91 20.16
C ARG A 283 -14.95 4.98 20.71
N TYR A 284 -15.40 6.23 20.77
CA TYR A 284 -14.64 7.28 21.44
C TYR A 284 -14.66 7.14 22.95
N SER A 285 -13.61 7.62 23.61
CA SER A 285 -13.46 7.58 25.07
C SER A 285 -13.56 8.94 25.76
N TRP A 286 -13.56 10.03 24.98
CA TRP A 286 -13.54 11.40 25.47
C TRP A 286 -14.92 11.94 25.90
N ASP A 287 -16.03 11.41 25.37
CA ASP A 287 -17.39 11.72 25.84
C ASP A 287 -17.85 10.67 26.87
N LYS A 288 -17.69 10.99 28.14
CA LYS A 288 -17.98 10.09 29.27
C LYS A 288 -19.46 9.77 29.41
N GLU A 289 -20.33 10.71 29.08
CA GLU A 289 -21.78 10.51 29.12
C GLU A 289 -22.20 9.55 28.00
N ASP A 290 -21.72 9.77 26.78
CA ASP A 290 -22.00 8.90 25.63
C ASP A 290 -21.50 7.46 25.88
N LEU A 291 -20.28 7.30 26.38
CA LEU A 291 -19.74 5.99 26.75
C LEU A 291 -20.71 5.17 27.62
N GLN A 292 -21.31 5.84 28.61
CA GLN A 292 -22.23 5.21 29.57
C GLN A 292 -23.65 5.01 29.01
N THR A 293 -24.11 5.90 28.12
CA THR A 293 -25.51 5.97 27.70
C THR A 293 -25.79 5.40 26.31
N TYR A 294 -24.86 5.51 25.36
CA TYR A 294 -25.07 5.03 24.00
C TYR A 294 -25.14 3.49 23.97
N PRO A 295 -26.14 2.91 23.28
CA PRO A 295 -26.38 1.48 23.30
C PRO A 295 -25.32 0.70 22.51
N TRP A 296 -25.05 -0.53 22.97
CA TRP A 296 -24.36 -1.57 22.21
C TRP A 296 -24.88 -2.94 22.68
N PRO A 297 -25.88 -3.50 22.01
CA PRO A 297 -26.59 -4.69 22.51
C PRO A 297 -25.79 -5.99 22.39
N ASN A 298 -24.71 -6.00 21.60
CA ASN A 298 -23.90 -7.18 21.32
C ASN A 298 -22.43 -6.91 21.63
N HIS A 299 -21.64 -7.97 21.84
CA HIS A 299 -20.20 -7.88 22.11
C HIS A 299 -19.39 -7.30 20.95
N TYR A 300 -19.88 -7.40 19.71
CA TYR A 300 -19.33 -6.72 18.53
C TYR A 300 -20.41 -5.93 17.80
N VAL A 301 -20.00 -4.86 17.12
CA VAL A 301 -20.88 -3.96 16.38
C VAL A 301 -20.74 -4.20 14.88
N HIS A 302 -21.86 -4.23 14.18
CA HIS A 302 -21.90 -4.30 12.72
C HIS A 302 -21.81 -2.91 12.09
N GLN A 303 -21.48 -2.87 10.80
CA GLN A 303 -21.36 -1.62 10.07
C GLN A 303 -22.51 -0.62 10.25
N PRO A 304 -23.81 -1.00 10.14
CA PRO A 304 -24.88 -0.03 10.32
C PRO A 304 -24.90 0.55 11.75
N GLU A 305 -24.59 -0.25 12.77
CA GLU A 305 -24.55 0.20 14.18
C GLU A 305 -23.42 1.21 14.40
N VAL A 306 -22.24 0.98 13.80
CA VAL A 306 -21.13 1.93 13.89
C VAL A 306 -21.41 3.20 13.10
N LEU A 307 -22.02 3.10 11.92
CA LEU A 307 -22.37 4.28 11.12
C LEU A 307 -23.38 5.17 11.86
N GLU A 308 -24.40 4.57 12.48
CA GLU A 308 -25.37 5.31 13.30
C GLU A 308 -24.73 5.94 14.55
N TYR A 309 -23.76 5.26 15.17
CA TYR A 309 -22.96 5.85 16.24
C TYR A 309 -22.18 7.09 15.77
N ILE A 310 -21.55 7.01 14.60
CA ILE A 310 -20.78 8.13 14.04
C ILE A 310 -21.70 9.33 13.74
N LYS A 311 -22.86 9.08 13.12
CA LYS A 311 -23.87 10.13 12.89
C LYS A 311 -24.36 10.74 14.18
N HIS A 312 -24.59 9.93 15.22
CA HIS A 312 -24.97 10.41 16.54
C HIS A 312 -23.94 11.38 17.13
N ILE A 313 -22.65 11.03 17.10
CA ILE A 313 -21.57 11.89 17.61
C ILE A 313 -21.51 13.22 16.83
N VAL A 314 -21.64 13.15 15.51
CA VAL A 314 -21.62 14.35 14.64
C VAL A 314 -22.78 15.30 14.97
N GLU A 315 -23.97 14.74 15.22
CA GLU A 315 -25.15 15.52 15.62
C GLU A 315 -25.03 16.06 17.05
N LYS A 316 -24.68 15.20 18.01
CA LYS A 316 -24.55 15.53 19.45
C LYS A 316 -23.63 16.73 19.69
N HIS A 317 -22.56 16.84 18.89
CA HIS A 317 -21.56 17.90 19.01
C HIS A 317 -21.68 18.99 17.91
N ASP A 318 -22.78 19.02 17.16
CA ASP A 318 -23.06 20.03 16.13
C ASP A 318 -21.89 20.18 15.13
N LEU A 319 -21.28 19.06 14.72
CA LEU A 319 -20.07 19.06 13.89
C LEU A 319 -20.38 19.19 12.40
N ARG A 320 -21.59 18.79 11.97
CA ARG A 320 -21.95 18.67 10.55
C ARG A 320 -21.88 20.00 9.79
N LYS A 321 -22.13 21.12 10.46
CA LYS A 321 -22.09 22.47 9.87
C LYS A 321 -20.72 22.88 9.33
N ASP A 322 -19.65 22.23 9.81
CA ASP A 322 -18.27 22.51 9.42
C ASP A 322 -17.75 21.47 8.39
N MET A 323 -18.65 20.64 7.83
CA MET A 323 -18.33 19.55 6.90
C MET A 323 -18.93 19.78 5.50
N GLN A 324 -18.18 19.40 4.48
CA GLN A 324 -18.59 19.44 3.07
C GLN A 324 -18.38 18.07 2.42
N PHE A 325 -19.47 17.49 1.92
CA PHE A 325 -19.51 16.14 1.34
C PHE A 325 -19.48 16.16 -0.18
N ASN A 326 -19.31 15.00 -0.81
CA ASN A 326 -19.16 14.87 -2.26
C ASN A 326 -18.03 15.78 -2.81
N THR A 327 -16.98 15.95 -2.03
CA THR A 327 -15.87 16.87 -2.30
C THR A 327 -14.57 16.11 -2.14
N GLU A 328 -13.98 15.71 -3.27
CA GLU A 328 -12.73 14.98 -3.30
C GLU A 328 -11.53 15.92 -3.22
N LEU A 329 -10.53 15.54 -2.44
CA LEU A 329 -9.23 16.19 -2.42
C LEU A 329 -8.45 15.81 -3.68
N LEU A 330 -8.00 16.82 -4.43
CA LEU A 330 -7.28 16.62 -5.68
C LEU A 330 -5.80 16.97 -5.56
N SER A 331 -5.53 18.08 -4.86
CA SER A 331 -4.18 18.50 -4.53
C SER A 331 -4.09 19.32 -3.27
N ALA A 332 -2.91 19.29 -2.66
CA ALA A 332 -2.53 20.17 -1.57
C ALA A 332 -1.08 20.60 -1.78
N ASP A 333 -0.85 21.89 -1.99
CA ASP A 333 0.46 22.46 -2.29
C ASP A 333 0.84 23.43 -1.16
N TRP A 334 2.01 23.20 -0.54
CA TRP A 334 2.57 24.12 0.43
C TRP A 334 3.13 25.37 -0.26
N ASP A 335 2.72 26.54 0.22
CA ASP A 335 3.27 27.83 -0.20
C ASP A 335 4.30 28.30 0.84
N ASP A 336 5.57 28.31 0.42
CA ASP A 336 6.68 28.70 1.27
C ASP A 336 6.71 30.17 1.65
N ASP A 337 6.16 31.06 0.84
CA ASP A 337 6.14 32.49 1.13
C ASP A 337 4.95 32.84 2.02
N ALA A 338 3.78 32.29 1.70
CA ALA A 338 2.55 32.53 2.45
C ALA A 338 2.47 31.74 3.76
N LYS A 339 3.25 30.65 3.89
CA LYS A 339 3.16 29.67 4.99
C LYS A 339 1.75 29.11 5.14
N LEU A 340 1.14 28.75 4.01
CA LEU A 340 -0.21 28.22 3.88
C LEU A 340 -0.24 27.02 2.94
N TRP A 341 -1.15 26.10 3.20
CA TRP A 341 -1.54 25.06 2.27
C TRP A 341 -2.61 25.59 1.31
N ARG A 342 -2.37 25.46 0.00
CA ARG A 342 -3.36 25.67 -1.06
C ARG A 342 -3.94 24.33 -1.48
N ILE A 343 -5.25 24.16 -1.29
CA ILE A 343 -5.92 22.87 -1.41
C ILE A 343 -7.01 22.96 -2.47
N VAL A 344 -6.92 22.13 -3.51
CA VAL A 344 -7.85 22.08 -4.64
C VAL A 344 -8.75 20.86 -4.50
N VAL A 345 -10.04 21.06 -4.73
CA VAL A 345 -11.08 20.03 -4.57
C VAL A 345 -11.98 19.89 -5.79
N SER A 346 -12.64 18.75 -5.93
CA SER A 346 -13.39 18.35 -7.14
C SER A 346 -14.57 19.25 -7.52
N THR A 347 -14.96 20.17 -6.64
CA THR A 347 -16.01 21.15 -6.88
C THR A 347 -15.51 22.39 -7.64
N GLY A 348 -14.21 22.47 -7.94
CA GLY A 348 -13.55 23.65 -8.50
C GLY A 348 -13.19 24.70 -7.44
N GLU A 349 -13.52 24.48 -6.16
CA GLU A 349 -13.14 25.37 -5.07
C GLU A 349 -11.65 25.23 -4.71
N THR A 350 -11.08 26.31 -4.18
CA THR A 350 -9.74 26.32 -3.59
C THR A 350 -9.81 26.82 -2.14
N PHE A 351 -9.24 26.05 -1.22
CA PHE A 351 -9.11 26.38 0.18
C PHE A 351 -7.68 26.79 0.51
N LEU A 352 -7.53 27.76 1.42
CA LEU A 352 -6.25 28.17 1.98
C LEU A 352 -6.27 27.90 3.48
N ALA A 353 -5.32 27.11 3.99
CA ALA A 353 -5.29 26.71 5.39
C ALA A 353 -3.89 26.79 6.00
N ARG A 354 -3.76 27.18 7.27
CA ARG A 354 -2.46 27.10 7.98
C ARG A 354 -2.09 25.65 8.26
N TYR A 355 -3.07 24.86 8.70
CA TYR A 355 -2.91 23.46 9.06
C TYR A 355 -3.67 22.56 8.09
N PHE A 356 -3.01 21.53 7.58
CA PHE A 356 -3.61 20.53 6.68
C PHE A 356 -3.60 19.16 7.35
N ILE A 357 -4.77 18.54 7.52
CA ILE A 357 -4.91 17.26 8.21
C ILE A 357 -5.53 16.22 7.27
N PRO A 358 -4.73 15.52 6.45
CA PRO A 358 -5.17 14.36 5.70
C PRO A 358 -5.45 13.15 6.62
N ALA A 359 -6.71 12.96 6.99
CA ALA A 359 -7.23 11.82 7.75
C ALA A 359 -7.79 10.73 6.81
N LEU A 360 -6.97 10.29 5.84
CA LEU A 360 -7.40 9.54 4.65
C LEU A 360 -7.69 8.04 4.91
N GLY A 361 -7.36 7.56 6.10
CA GLY A 361 -7.63 6.19 6.55
C GLY A 361 -6.64 5.14 6.04
N VAL A 362 -6.25 4.24 6.93
CA VAL A 362 -5.24 3.19 6.69
C VAL A 362 -5.72 2.10 5.71
N LEU A 363 -7.04 1.92 5.54
CA LEU A 363 -7.64 0.84 4.73
C LEU A 363 -8.77 1.40 3.86
N SER A 364 -8.44 2.32 2.95
CA SER A 364 -9.44 3.02 2.12
C SER A 364 -9.18 2.90 0.61
N LYS A 365 -7.93 3.02 0.13
CA LYS A 365 -7.61 2.82 -1.28
C LYS A 365 -7.76 1.35 -1.68
N ARG A 366 -8.73 1.07 -2.54
CA ARG A 366 -9.09 -0.28 -2.99
C ARG A 366 -7.96 -0.96 -3.74
N ASN A 367 -7.89 -2.28 -3.62
CA ASN A 367 -7.02 -3.11 -4.43
C ASN A 367 -7.86 -3.93 -5.41
N PHE A 368 -7.87 -3.53 -6.68
CA PHE A 368 -8.41 -4.34 -7.77
C PHE A 368 -7.26 -5.09 -8.45
N PRO A 369 -7.24 -6.44 -8.41
CA PRO A 369 -6.22 -7.19 -9.13
C PRO A 369 -6.46 -7.08 -10.64
N ALA A 370 -5.37 -6.98 -11.42
CA ALA A 370 -5.40 -7.00 -12.87
C ALA A 370 -5.66 -8.43 -13.39
N ILE A 371 -6.91 -8.90 -13.32
CA ILE A 371 -7.32 -10.19 -13.86
C ILE A 371 -7.69 -10.01 -15.34
N PRO A 372 -7.14 -10.82 -16.27
CA PRO A 372 -7.49 -10.72 -17.69
C PRO A 372 -9.00 -10.82 -17.92
N GLY A 373 -9.56 -9.95 -18.77
CA GLY A 373 -10.98 -9.97 -19.13
C GLY A 373 -11.94 -9.46 -18.06
N ILE A 374 -11.46 -8.81 -16.99
CA ILE A 374 -12.30 -8.28 -15.91
C ILE A 374 -13.48 -7.43 -16.40
N ASP A 375 -13.27 -6.58 -17.41
CA ASP A 375 -14.30 -5.70 -18.00
C ASP A 375 -15.30 -6.43 -18.91
N ALA A 376 -15.03 -7.69 -19.26
CA ALA A 376 -15.90 -8.49 -20.12
C ALA A 376 -17.11 -9.05 -19.37
N PHE A 377 -17.05 -9.13 -18.04
CA PHE A 377 -18.12 -9.70 -17.20
C PHE A 377 -19.42 -8.91 -17.35
N LYS A 378 -20.53 -9.61 -17.60
CA LYS A 378 -21.85 -8.99 -17.80
C LYS A 378 -22.72 -8.95 -16.54
N GLY A 379 -22.29 -9.62 -15.48
CA GLY A 379 -22.96 -9.59 -14.18
C GLY A 379 -22.49 -8.44 -13.29
N ASP A 380 -22.85 -8.50 -12.01
CA ASP A 380 -22.47 -7.47 -11.05
C ASP A 380 -21.01 -7.67 -10.58
N LEU A 381 -20.13 -6.70 -10.83
CA LEU A 381 -18.73 -6.71 -10.40
C LEU A 381 -18.51 -5.70 -9.28
N ILE A 382 -18.21 -6.17 -8.06
CA ILE A 382 -18.20 -5.32 -6.86
C ILE A 382 -16.92 -5.51 -6.05
N HIS A 383 -16.28 -4.40 -5.67
CA HIS A 383 -15.35 -4.40 -4.54
C HIS A 383 -16.10 -4.15 -3.23
N THR A 384 -15.74 -4.86 -2.18
CA THR A 384 -16.48 -4.85 -0.90
C THR A 384 -16.56 -3.49 -0.24
N SER A 385 -15.55 -2.63 -0.42
CA SER A 385 -15.55 -1.26 0.08
C SER A 385 -16.34 -0.25 -0.78
N GLN A 386 -17.02 -0.69 -1.82
CA GLN A 386 -18.03 0.09 -2.55
C GLN A 386 -19.27 -0.78 -2.80
N TRP A 387 -19.72 -1.47 -1.75
CA TRP A 387 -20.92 -2.30 -1.84
C TRP A 387 -22.17 -1.42 -2.09
N PRO A 388 -22.91 -1.62 -3.21
CA PRO A 388 -24.10 -0.81 -3.51
C PRO A 388 -25.20 -1.00 -2.46
N HIS A 389 -25.96 0.07 -2.17
CA HIS A 389 -26.97 0.06 -1.10
C HIS A 389 -28.13 -0.92 -1.36
N ASP A 390 -28.47 -1.13 -2.62
CA ASP A 390 -29.62 -1.89 -3.10
C ASP A 390 -29.24 -3.25 -3.71
N LEU A 391 -27.97 -3.64 -3.64
CA LEU A 391 -27.54 -4.94 -4.16
C LEU A 391 -28.05 -6.07 -3.27
N ASP A 392 -29.04 -6.81 -3.79
CA ASP A 392 -29.45 -8.10 -3.26
C ASP A 392 -28.73 -9.24 -4.01
N VAL A 393 -28.12 -10.14 -3.25
CA VAL A 393 -27.44 -11.34 -3.75
C VAL A 393 -28.25 -12.63 -3.51
N THR A 394 -29.45 -12.52 -2.93
CA THR A 394 -30.33 -13.66 -2.67
C THR A 394 -30.64 -14.42 -3.97
N ASN A 395 -30.52 -15.74 -3.94
CA ASN A 395 -30.69 -16.64 -5.10
C ASN A 395 -29.77 -16.37 -6.31
N LYS A 396 -28.71 -15.56 -6.17
CA LYS A 396 -27.69 -15.38 -7.21
C LYS A 396 -26.55 -16.41 -7.07
N ARG A 397 -25.81 -16.65 -8.15
CA ARG A 397 -24.54 -17.39 -8.16
C ARG A 397 -23.39 -16.42 -7.91
N VAL A 398 -22.69 -16.56 -6.80
CA VAL A 398 -21.72 -15.56 -6.31
C VAL A 398 -20.31 -16.14 -6.25
N GLY A 399 -19.35 -15.47 -6.88
CA GLY A 399 -17.93 -15.76 -6.73
C GLY A 399 -17.27 -14.74 -5.80
N ILE A 400 -16.47 -15.20 -4.84
CA ILE A 400 -15.72 -14.32 -3.94
C ILE A 400 -14.23 -14.54 -4.15
N ILE A 401 -13.52 -13.48 -4.52
CA ILE A 401 -12.05 -13.50 -4.65
C ILE A 401 -11.45 -12.88 -3.38
N GLY A 402 -10.77 -13.72 -2.60
CA GLY A 402 -10.08 -13.33 -1.36
C GLY A 402 -10.75 -13.86 -0.09
N CYS A 403 -9.91 -14.24 0.89
CA CYS A 403 -10.31 -14.85 2.15
C CYS A 403 -9.61 -14.21 3.37
N GLY A 404 -9.35 -12.90 3.30
CA GLY A 404 -9.05 -12.12 4.50
C GLY A 404 -10.30 -11.91 5.37
N SER A 405 -10.21 -11.07 6.40
CA SER A 405 -11.33 -10.78 7.31
C SER A 405 -12.64 -10.46 6.57
N THR A 406 -12.56 -9.60 5.55
CA THR A 406 -13.71 -9.25 4.70
C THR A 406 -14.33 -10.45 3.98
N GLY A 407 -13.51 -11.29 3.34
CA GLY A 407 -14.01 -12.47 2.61
C GLY A 407 -14.67 -13.48 3.57
N VAL A 408 -14.06 -13.69 4.73
CA VAL A 408 -14.57 -14.54 5.81
C VAL A 408 -15.95 -14.07 6.30
N GLN A 409 -16.10 -12.77 6.55
CA GLN A 409 -17.36 -12.17 6.97
C GLN A 409 -18.46 -12.33 5.90
N ILE A 410 -18.15 -12.03 4.63
CA ILE A 410 -19.12 -12.10 3.53
C ILE A 410 -19.59 -13.54 3.30
N VAL A 411 -18.66 -14.51 3.22
CA VAL A 411 -19.01 -15.93 3.06
C VAL A 411 -20.00 -16.34 4.15
N THR A 412 -19.69 -16.00 5.41
CA THR A 412 -20.56 -16.31 6.56
C THR A 412 -21.95 -15.69 6.41
N ALA A 413 -22.05 -14.45 5.95
CA ALA A 413 -23.31 -13.71 5.89
C ALA A 413 -24.22 -14.08 4.71
N ILE A 414 -23.64 -14.49 3.56
CA ILE A 414 -24.41 -14.68 2.31
C ILE A 414 -24.55 -16.15 1.90
N ALA A 415 -23.68 -17.05 2.33
CA ALA A 415 -23.76 -18.48 2.01
C ALA A 415 -25.17 -19.11 2.19
N PRO A 416 -25.96 -18.78 3.25
CA PRO A 416 -27.31 -19.32 3.39
C PRO A 416 -28.38 -18.68 2.48
N LYS A 417 -28.06 -17.62 1.73
CA LYS A 417 -29.01 -16.82 0.94
C LYS A 417 -28.81 -16.95 -0.58
N VAL A 418 -27.60 -17.22 -1.03
CA VAL A 418 -27.23 -17.31 -2.45
C VAL A 418 -27.61 -18.67 -3.04
N ALA A 419 -27.86 -18.74 -4.34
CA ALA A 419 -28.14 -20.01 -5.03
C ALA A 419 -26.90 -20.91 -5.05
N SER A 420 -25.72 -20.32 -5.28
CA SER A 420 -24.42 -20.96 -5.08
C SER A 420 -23.36 -19.93 -4.72
N LEU A 421 -22.33 -20.37 -3.98
CA LEU A 421 -21.16 -19.58 -3.61
C LEU A 421 -19.90 -20.34 -4.02
N THR A 422 -19.02 -19.70 -4.79
CA THR A 422 -17.67 -20.21 -5.06
C THR A 422 -16.63 -19.29 -4.45
N SER A 423 -15.84 -19.80 -3.50
CA SER A 423 -14.76 -19.04 -2.86
C SER A 423 -13.43 -19.32 -3.57
N PHE A 424 -12.84 -18.30 -4.19
CA PHE A 424 -11.55 -18.35 -4.87
C PHE A 424 -10.44 -17.95 -3.89
N ILE A 425 -9.75 -18.95 -3.35
CA ILE A 425 -8.80 -18.80 -2.24
C ILE A 425 -7.38 -19.01 -2.72
N ARG A 426 -6.53 -18.00 -2.52
CA ARG A 426 -5.09 -18.07 -2.81
C ARG A 426 -4.31 -18.55 -1.59
N HIS A 427 -4.48 -17.88 -0.45
CA HIS A 427 -3.81 -18.23 0.80
C HIS A 427 -4.89 -18.37 1.90
N PRO A 428 -5.34 -19.59 2.24
CA PRO A 428 -6.28 -19.78 3.34
C PRO A 428 -5.70 -19.22 4.63
N GLN A 429 -6.53 -18.56 5.43
CA GLN A 429 -6.10 -17.90 6.65
C GLN A 429 -6.68 -18.59 7.89
N TYR A 430 -5.99 -18.43 9.00
CA TYR A 430 -6.51 -18.85 10.30
C TYR A 430 -7.62 -17.90 10.74
N SER A 431 -8.77 -18.48 11.06
CA SER A 431 -9.87 -17.79 11.71
C SER A 431 -10.27 -18.53 12.99
N VAL A 432 -10.72 -17.77 13.98
CA VAL A 432 -11.26 -18.28 15.24
C VAL A 432 -12.67 -17.73 15.45
N PRO A 433 -13.50 -18.29 16.34
CA PRO A 433 -14.81 -17.71 16.63
C PRO A 433 -14.68 -16.26 17.13
N SER A 434 -15.60 -15.38 16.74
CA SER A 434 -15.67 -14.02 17.27
C SER A 434 -16.13 -14.01 18.73
N GLY A 435 -17.02 -14.94 19.08
CA GLY A 435 -17.74 -14.93 20.35
C GLY A 435 -18.87 -13.90 20.40
N ASN A 436 -19.27 -13.33 19.26
CA ASN A 436 -20.34 -12.33 19.21
C ASN A 436 -21.66 -12.93 19.69
N LYS A 437 -22.30 -12.22 20.63
CA LYS A 437 -23.55 -12.60 21.28
C LYS A 437 -24.17 -11.38 21.97
N PRO A 438 -25.46 -11.45 22.35
CA PRO A 438 -26.09 -10.42 23.17
C PRO A 438 -25.34 -10.20 24.48
N VAL A 439 -25.26 -8.93 24.88
CA VAL A 439 -24.61 -8.51 26.11
C VAL A 439 -25.56 -8.67 27.28
N ALA A 440 -25.10 -9.33 28.34
CA ALA A 440 -25.87 -9.44 29.58
C ALA A 440 -25.98 -8.05 30.25
N PRO A 441 -27.15 -7.65 30.78
CA PRO A 441 -27.33 -6.36 31.46
C PRO A 441 -26.30 -6.12 32.58
N GLU A 442 -25.96 -7.18 33.32
CA GLU A 442 -25.02 -7.10 34.44
C GLU A 442 -23.60 -6.81 33.97
N TYR A 443 -23.22 -7.35 32.81
CA TYR A 443 -21.93 -7.04 32.18
C TYR A 443 -21.91 -5.60 31.66
N ARG A 444 -23.01 -5.13 31.04
CA ARG A 444 -23.13 -3.72 30.61
C ARG A 444 -23.00 -2.76 31.79
N ALA A 445 -23.65 -3.07 32.92
CA ALA A 445 -23.54 -2.29 34.16
C ALA A 445 -22.11 -2.28 34.70
N TRP A 446 -21.46 -3.45 34.76
CA TRP A 446 -20.06 -3.55 35.17
C TRP A 446 -19.14 -2.72 34.28
N VAL A 447 -19.29 -2.77 32.95
CA VAL A 447 -18.50 -1.93 32.03
C VAL A 447 -18.73 -0.44 32.32
N ASN A 448 -19.98 -0.02 32.54
CA ASN A 448 -20.30 1.37 32.86
C ASN A 448 -19.61 1.86 34.14
N ASP A 449 -19.60 1.03 35.18
CA ASP A 449 -18.98 1.35 36.47
C ASP A 449 -17.43 1.34 36.40
N ASN A 450 -16.84 0.71 35.36
CA ASN A 450 -15.41 0.49 35.25
C ASN A 450 -14.75 1.14 34.02
N TYR A 451 -15.48 1.99 33.28
CA TYR A 451 -14.97 2.55 32.01
C TYR A 451 -13.64 3.28 32.13
N ASP A 452 -13.42 4.02 33.21
CA ASP A 452 -12.16 4.74 33.41
C ASP A 452 -10.98 3.78 33.57
N ALA A 453 -11.14 2.72 34.36
CA ALA A 453 -10.13 1.69 34.52
C ALA A 453 -9.90 0.89 33.23
N ILE A 454 -10.98 0.59 32.49
CA ILE A 454 -10.92 -0.07 31.19
C ILE A 454 -10.09 0.77 30.20
N TRP A 455 -10.47 2.03 29.99
CA TRP A 455 -9.76 2.89 29.03
C TRP A 455 -8.33 3.20 29.46
N GLN A 456 -8.05 3.27 30.77
CA GLN A 456 -6.68 3.35 31.26
C GLN A 456 -5.89 2.10 30.89
N GLN A 457 -6.45 0.90 31.13
CA GLN A 457 -5.81 -0.36 30.74
C GLN A 457 -5.56 -0.44 29.24
N LEU A 458 -6.49 0.02 28.40
CA LEU A 458 -6.28 0.06 26.95
C LEU A 458 -5.08 0.94 26.58
N ARG A 459 -5.01 2.16 27.13
CA ARG A 459 -3.89 3.09 26.89
C ARG A 459 -2.54 2.55 27.39
N ASP A 460 -2.57 1.74 28.44
CA ASP A 460 -1.39 1.10 29.04
C ASP A 460 -1.04 -0.27 28.43
N SER A 461 -1.80 -0.74 27.43
CA SER A 461 -1.56 -2.02 26.74
C SER A 461 -0.77 -1.86 25.44
N ALA A 462 -0.30 -2.96 24.84
CA ALA A 462 0.34 -2.90 23.54
C ALA A 462 -0.68 -2.80 22.39
N LEU A 463 -1.82 -3.48 22.50
CA LEU A 463 -2.77 -3.66 21.39
C LEU A 463 -4.08 -2.89 21.58
N GLY A 464 -4.48 -2.52 22.80
CA GLY A 464 -5.68 -1.70 23.03
C GLY A 464 -7.03 -2.39 22.76
N PHE A 465 -7.12 -3.72 22.96
CA PHE A 465 -8.34 -4.51 22.67
C PHE A 465 -9.22 -4.83 23.90
N GLY A 466 -8.85 -4.36 25.10
CA GLY A 466 -9.67 -4.57 26.31
C GLY A 466 -9.58 -5.96 26.93
N PHE A 467 -8.47 -6.67 26.72
CA PHE A 467 -8.11 -7.87 27.46
C PHE A 467 -6.69 -7.76 28.03
N ALA A 468 -6.35 -8.63 28.97
CA ALA A 468 -5.01 -8.68 29.56
C ALA A 468 -4.03 -9.42 28.62
N GLU A 469 -3.03 -8.71 28.12
CA GLU A 469 -1.98 -9.31 27.28
C GLU A 469 -1.04 -10.17 28.14
N SER A 470 -0.73 -11.38 27.65
CA SER A 470 0.07 -12.36 28.38
C SER A 470 1.56 -12.16 28.16
N THR A 471 2.35 -12.42 29.20
CA THR A 471 3.82 -12.58 29.11
C THR A 471 4.25 -14.04 29.23
N ARG A 472 3.30 -14.96 29.38
CA ARG A 472 3.56 -16.40 29.54
C ARG A 472 4.04 -17.00 28.22
N PRO A 473 5.21 -17.66 28.17
CA PRO A 473 5.64 -18.40 26.98
C PRO A 473 4.81 -19.68 26.75
N VAL A 474 4.56 -20.06 25.49
CA VAL A 474 3.80 -21.27 25.14
C VAL A 474 4.37 -22.54 25.77
N PHE A 475 5.69 -22.67 25.82
CA PHE A 475 6.38 -23.86 26.36
C PHE A 475 6.66 -23.79 27.86
N SER A 476 6.18 -22.77 28.57
CA SER A 476 6.27 -22.72 30.03
C SER A 476 5.20 -23.57 30.72
N VAL A 477 4.28 -24.16 29.96
CA VAL A 477 3.20 -25.04 30.46
C VAL A 477 3.23 -26.39 29.72
N PRO A 478 2.80 -27.48 30.37
CA PRO A 478 2.68 -28.77 29.72
C PRO A 478 1.63 -28.76 28.60
N GLU A 479 1.69 -29.75 27.71
CA GLU A 479 0.86 -29.81 26.49
C GLU A 479 -0.65 -29.86 26.79
N ASP A 480 -1.07 -30.58 27.82
CA ASP A 480 -2.47 -30.67 28.25
C ASP A 480 -3.03 -29.34 28.75
N GLU A 481 -2.23 -28.60 29.51
CA GLU A 481 -2.57 -27.25 29.96
C GLU A 481 -2.59 -26.25 28.79
N ARG A 482 -1.67 -26.38 27.84
CA ARG A 482 -1.64 -25.56 26.62
C ARG A 482 -2.90 -25.75 25.78
N GLU A 483 -3.30 -27.00 25.55
CA GLU A 483 -4.55 -27.36 24.87
C GLU A 483 -5.75 -26.77 25.61
N ARG A 484 -5.81 -26.89 26.95
CA ARG A 484 -6.89 -26.31 27.76
C ARG A 484 -6.98 -24.79 27.61
N ILE A 485 -5.84 -24.09 27.59
CA ILE A 485 -5.80 -22.63 27.37
C ILE A 485 -6.32 -22.28 25.97
N PHE A 486 -5.87 -22.97 24.92
CA PHE A 486 -6.36 -22.72 23.56
C PHE A 486 -7.85 -23.00 23.42
N GLU A 487 -8.39 -24.07 24.03
CA GLU A 487 -9.83 -24.34 24.07
C GLU A 487 -10.63 -23.24 24.76
N GLN A 488 -10.11 -22.69 25.86
CA GLN A 488 -10.76 -21.57 26.56
C GLN A 488 -10.77 -20.30 25.72
N LEU A 489 -9.66 -19.99 25.05
CA LEU A 489 -9.57 -18.84 24.15
C LEU A 489 -10.49 -18.99 22.94
N TRP A 490 -10.53 -20.18 22.33
CA TRP A 490 -11.43 -20.52 21.24
C TRP A 490 -12.90 -20.34 21.63
N ALA A 491 -13.30 -20.83 22.81
CA ALA A 491 -14.66 -20.72 23.32
C ALA A 491 -15.07 -19.28 23.65
N ARG A 492 -14.12 -18.45 24.13
CA ARG A 492 -14.36 -17.02 24.38
C ARG A 492 -14.40 -16.19 23.10
N GLY A 493 -13.64 -16.59 22.10
CA GLY A 493 -13.52 -15.91 20.82
C GLY A 493 -12.69 -14.61 20.86
N SER A 494 -12.54 -14.00 19.68
CA SER A 494 -11.61 -12.92 19.31
C SER A 494 -10.26 -13.43 18.79
N GLY A 495 -9.90 -13.00 17.57
CA GLY A 495 -8.61 -13.33 16.96
C GLY A 495 -7.42 -12.77 17.73
N PHE A 496 -7.51 -11.51 18.17
CA PHE A 496 -6.45 -10.90 18.99
C PHE A 496 -6.35 -11.56 20.36
N ARG A 497 -7.48 -11.90 21.01
CA ARG A 497 -7.45 -12.63 22.28
C ARG A 497 -6.76 -13.97 22.15
N PHE A 498 -7.09 -14.74 21.11
CA PHE A 498 -6.47 -16.05 20.86
C PHE A 498 -4.95 -15.95 20.71
N MET A 499 -4.46 -14.92 20.00
CA MET A 499 -3.04 -14.73 19.75
C MET A 499 -2.27 -14.16 20.96
N PHE A 500 -2.91 -13.37 21.83
CA PHE A 500 -2.16 -12.53 22.80
C PHE A 500 -2.60 -12.65 24.28
N GLU A 501 -3.78 -13.19 24.61
CA GLU A 501 -4.25 -13.28 25.99
C GLU A 501 -3.77 -14.58 26.69
N GLY A 502 -3.54 -15.63 25.92
CA GLY A 502 -3.01 -16.90 26.46
C GLY A 502 -1.50 -16.87 26.67
N PHE A 503 -0.78 -16.42 25.65
CA PHE A 503 0.67 -16.52 25.57
C PHE A 503 1.27 -15.27 24.93
N GLY A 504 2.48 -14.90 25.36
CA GLY A 504 3.16 -13.65 24.95
C GLY A 504 4.11 -13.81 23.77
N ASP A 505 4.35 -15.03 23.30
CA ASP A 505 5.38 -15.35 22.31
C ASP A 505 4.85 -15.97 21.01
N ILE A 506 3.54 -16.08 20.81
CA ILE A 506 2.94 -16.61 19.56
C ILE A 506 3.36 -15.78 18.34
N ALA A 507 3.50 -14.47 18.46
CA ALA A 507 3.84 -13.58 17.35
C ALA A 507 5.37 -13.38 17.15
N THR A 508 6.22 -14.01 17.96
CA THR A 508 7.68 -13.80 17.98
C THR A 508 8.50 -15.09 18.01
N ASN A 509 7.92 -16.21 18.45
CA ASN A 509 8.57 -17.52 18.50
C ASN A 509 7.88 -18.50 17.52
N LYS A 510 8.64 -19.04 16.56
CA LYS A 510 8.11 -19.92 15.51
C LYS A 510 7.50 -21.21 16.05
N ASP A 511 8.12 -21.81 17.06
CA ASP A 511 7.63 -23.05 17.64
C ASP A 511 6.34 -22.79 18.44
N ALA A 512 6.28 -21.67 19.17
CA ALA A 512 5.07 -21.23 19.87
C ALA A 512 3.93 -20.93 18.89
N ASN A 513 4.24 -20.29 17.76
CA ASN A 513 3.30 -20.01 16.68
C ASN A 513 2.72 -21.29 16.07
N GLU A 514 3.56 -22.28 15.81
CA GLU A 514 3.13 -23.55 15.22
C GLU A 514 2.20 -24.33 16.17
N GLU A 515 2.35 -24.23 17.49
CA GLU A 515 1.39 -24.83 18.45
C GLU A 515 -0.01 -24.21 18.32
N ALA A 516 -0.09 -22.90 18.18
CA ALA A 516 -1.36 -22.21 17.88
C ALA A 516 -1.92 -22.63 16.50
N CYS A 517 -1.05 -22.77 15.49
CA CYS A 517 -1.44 -23.23 14.16
C CYS A 517 -2.02 -24.65 14.20
N LYS A 518 -1.35 -25.60 14.88
CA LYS A 518 -1.83 -26.99 15.04
C LYS A 518 -3.23 -27.04 15.66
N PHE A 519 -3.47 -26.24 16.70
CA PHE A 519 -4.78 -26.15 17.33
C PHE A 519 -5.86 -25.70 16.35
N ILE A 520 -5.63 -24.61 15.60
CA ILE A 520 -6.64 -24.11 14.65
C ILE A 520 -6.83 -25.09 13.48
N ARG A 521 -5.76 -25.68 12.93
CA ARG A 521 -5.85 -26.72 11.88
C ARG A 521 -6.66 -27.93 12.36
N LYS A 522 -6.50 -28.33 13.62
CA LYS A 522 -7.31 -29.39 14.25
C LYS A 522 -8.79 -29.00 14.27
N LYS A 523 -9.14 -27.76 14.66
CA LYS A 523 -10.52 -27.26 14.62
C LYS A 523 -11.11 -27.28 13.21
N ILE A 524 -10.37 -26.80 12.21
CA ILE A 524 -10.83 -26.82 10.80
C ILE A 524 -11.18 -28.25 10.36
N ARG A 525 -10.31 -29.22 10.62
CA ARG A 525 -10.55 -30.64 10.28
C ARG A 525 -11.69 -31.29 11.06
N GLN A 526 -12.03 -30.76 12.24
CA GLN A 526 -13.18 -31.21 13.02
C GLN A 526 -14.49 -30.60 12.52
N THR A 527 -14.44 -29.38 12.00
CA THR A 527 -15.63 -28.63 11.54
C THR A 527 -16.03 -28.97 10.11
N VAL A 528 -15.06 -29.02 9.18
CA VAL A 528 -15.33 -29.21 7.74
C VAL A 528 -15.38 -30.70 7.42
N GLN A 529 -16.56 -31.18 6.99
CA GLN A 529 -16.85 -32.60 6.80
C GLN A 529 -16.23 -33.18 5.52
N ASP A 530 -16.20 -32.38 4.45
CA ASP A 530 -15.55 -32.77 3.19
C ASP A 530 -14.02 -32.66 3.34
N PRO A 531 -13.26 -33.77 3.22
CA PRO A 531 -11.82 -33.76 3.42
C PRO A 531 -11.06 -32.91 2.40
N GLU A 532 -11.56 -32.75 1.17
CA GLU A 532 -10.90 -31.92 0.15
C GLU A 532 -11.16 -30.43 0.40
N LYS A 533 -12.38 -30.05 0.80
CA LYS A 533 -12.64 -28.66 1.24
C LYS A 533 -11.83 -28.34 2.50
N ALA A 534 -11.75 -29.27 3.46
CA ALA A 534 -10.93 -29.11 4.66
C ALA A 534 -9.45 -28.92 4.29
N ARG A 535 -8.91 -29.69 3.33
CA ARG A 535 -7.54 -29.54 2.84
C ARG A 535 -7.30 -28.14 2.25
N LYS A 536 -8.18 -27.66 1.36
CA LYS A 536 -8.09 -26.34 0.71
C LYS A 536 -8.24 -25.17 1.70
N LEU A 537 -9.00 -25.36 2.79
CA LEU A 537 -9.21 -24.36 3.84
C LEU A 537 -8.13 -24.36 4.93
N THR A 538 -7.33 -25.43 5.04
CA THR A 538 -6.33 -25.56 6.09
C THR A 538 -5.09 -24.74 5.76
N PRO A 539 -4.76 -23.66 6.52
CA PRO A 539 -3.58 -22.86 6.26
C PRO A 539 -2.29 -23.63 6.52
N TRP A 540 -1.28 -23.41 5.69
CA TRP A 540 0.06 -23.96 5.83
C TRP A 540 1.09 -22.91 6.26
N GLU A 541 0.81 -21.63 6.01
CA GLU A 541 1.63 -20.51 6.48
C GLU A 541 1.60 -20.41 8.02
N PRO A 542 2.62 -19.83 8.65
CA PRO A 542 2.56 -19.33 10.02
C PRO A 542 1.34 -18.45 10.31
N LEU A 543 0.87 -18.45 11.57
CA LEU A 543 -0.13 -17.53 12.08
C LEU A 543 0.52 -16.14 12.27
N ALA A 544 0.77 -15.47 11.15
CA ALA A 544 1.57 -14.24 11.07
C ALA A 544 0.96 -13.21 10.09
N ARG A 545 -0.35 -13.33 9.85
CA ARG A 545 -1.19 -12.28 9.27
C ARG A 545 -2.04 -11.69 10.39
N ARG A 546 -2.70 -10.56 10.14
CA ARG A 546 -3.62 -9.97 11.13
C ARG A 546 -4.65 -11.01 11.59
N PRO A 547 -4.81 -11.26 12.91
CA PRO A 547 -5.76 -12.26 13.41
C PRO A 547 -7.18 -12.00 12.90
N ILE A 548 -7.86 -13.07 12.48
CA ILE A 548 -9.23 -13.02 11.97
C ILE A 548 -10.15 -13.74 12.96
N CYS A 549 -11.37 -13.23 13.10
CA CYS A 549 -12.44 -13.97 13.72
C CYS A 549 -13.72 -13.97 12.89
N ASP A 550 -14.57 -14.97 13.12
CA ASP A 550 -15.76 -15.23 12.31
C ASP A 550 -16.98 -15.66 13.15
N SER A 551 -18.12 -15.85 12.49
CA SER A 551 -19.36 -16.31 13.13
C SER A 551 -19.92 -17.56 12.43
N GLY A 552 -19.04 -18.53 12.17
CA GLY A 552 -19.35 -19.81 11.57
C GLY A 552 -18.84 -19.97 10.13
N TYR A 553 -17.65 -19.45 9.83
CA TYR A 553 -17.08 -19.43 8.48
C TYR A 553 -16.81 -20.84 7.95
N PHE A 554 -16.10 -21.67 8.72
CA PHE A 554 -15.75 -23.02 8.28
C PHE A 554 -16.99 -23.91 8.12
N GLU A 555 -18.01 -23.71 8.96
CA GLU A 555 -19.29 -24.40 8.89
C GLU A 555 -20.02 -24.15 7.57
N GLN A 556 -19.83 -22.98 6.93
CA GLN A 556 -20.50 -22.67 5.66
C GLN A 556 -20.08 -23.62 4.53
N PHE A 557 -18.87 -24.18 4.57
CA PHE A 557 -18.38 -25.08 3.53
C PHE A 557 -18.96 -26.50 3.60
N ASN A 558 -19.71 -26.81 4.66
CA ASN A 558 -20.51 -28.04 4.76
C ASN A 558 -21.84 -27.93 4.00
N ARG A 559 -22.20 -26.75 3.50
CA ARG A 559 -23.42 -26.57 2.70
C ARG A 559 -23.21 -27.08 1.28
N ASP A 560 -24.23 -27.70 0.72
CA ASP A 560 -24.21 -28.21 -0.66
C ASP A 560 -24.02 -27.09 -1.70
N ASN A 561 -24.45 -25.85 -1.37
CA ASN A 561 -24.38 -24.69 -2.26
C ASN A 561 -23.07 -23.89 -2.16
N VAL A 562 -22.09 -24.34 -1.37
CA VAL A 562 -20.82 -23.60 -1.16
C VAL A 562 -19.64 -24.46 -1.61
N ASP A 563 -18.82 -23.92 -2.50
CA ASP A 563 -17.62 -24.58 -3.00
C ASP A 563 -16.37 -23.69 -2.87
N ILE A 564 -15.20 -24.29 -3.04
CA ILE A 564 -13.89 -23.67 -2.88
C ILE A 564 -12.95 -24.05 -4.03
N VAL A 565 -12.36 -23.03 -4.64
CA VAL A 565 -11.30 -23.14 -5.64
C VAL A 565 -9.99 -22.67 -5.02
N ASP A 566 -9.01 -23.57 -4.99
CA ASP A 566 -7.63 -23.25 -4.62
C ASP A 566 -6.95 -22.66 -5.86
N ILE A 567 -6.82 -21.33 -5.90
CA ILE A 567 -6.30 -20.61 -7.07
C ILE A 567 -4.76 -20.53 -7.08
N LEU A 568 -4.06 -21.17 -6.13
CA LEU A 568 -2.64 -21.48 -6.31
C LEU A 568 -2.46 -22.75 -7.13
N ALA A 569 -3.29 -23.77 -6.89
CA ALA A 569 -3.26 -25.02 -7.63
C ALA A 569 -3.98 -24.93 -8.99
N ASN A 570 -5.08 -24.17 -9.06
CA ASN A 570 -5.86 -23.93 -10.27
C ASN A 570 -6.13 -22.42 -10.46
N PRO A 571 -5.13 -21.67 -10.94
CA PRO A 571 -5.24 -20.21 -11.12
C PRO A 571 -6.45 -19.77 -11.92
N ILE A 572 -6.90 -18.54 -11.65
CA ILE A 572 -7.82 -17.84 -12.55
C ILE A 572 -7.05 -17.51 -13.83
N ASP A 573 -7.54 -17.99 -14.96
CA ASP A 573 -7.00 -17.67 -16.28
C ASP A 573 -7.55 -16.31 -16.74
N SER A 574 -8.88 -16.19 -16.75
CA SER A 574 -9.56 -14.98 -17.19
C SER A 574 -10.97 -14.87 -16.59
N ILE A 575 -11.47 -13.64 -16.55
CA ILE A 575 -12.89 -13.35 -16.37
C ILE A 575 -13.51 -13.26 -17.77
N VAL A 576 -14.62 -13.97 -17.95
CA VAL A 576 -15.37 -14.04 -19.21
C VAL A 576 -16.79 -13.50 -19.00
N PRO A 577 -17.58 -13.25 -20.06
CA PRO A 577 -18.88 -12.61 -19.91
C PRO A 577 -19.87 -13.23 -18.91
N THR A 578 -19.75 -14.54 -18.65
CA THR A 578 -20.66 -15.29 -17.78
C THR A 578 -20.04 -15.75 -16.46
N GLY A 579 -18.77 -15.44 -16.17
CA GLY A 579 -18.12 -15.90 -14.94
C GLY A 579 -16.60 -15.90 -14.96
N ILE A 580 -16.02 -16.82 -14.20
CA ILE A 580 -14.57 -16.97 -14.03
C ILE A 580 -14.11 -18.29 -14.64
N GLN A 581 -13.12 -18.23 -15.53
CA GLN A 581 -12.47 -19.40 -16.08
C GLN A 581 -11.15 -19.67 -15.35
N THR A 582 -10.95 -20.91 -14.93
CA THR A 582 -9.71 -21.38 -14.31
C THR A 582 -8.80 -22.08 -15.31
N SER A 583 -7.52 -22.25 -14.95
CA SER A 583 -6.48 -22.77 -15.82
C SER A 583 -6.70 -24.20 -16.33
N ASP A 584 -7.51 -24.99 -15.64
CA ASP A 584 -7.95 -26.33 -16.07
C ASP A 584 -9.07 -26.29 -17.13
N GLY A 585 -9.51 -25.10 -17.53
CA GLY A 585 -10.58 -24.88 -18.50
C GLY A 585 -11.99 -24.92 -17.90
N ALA A 586 -12.14 -25.11 -16.59
CA ALA A 586 -13.45 -25.06 -15.95
C ALA A 586 -14.01 -23.63 -15.95
N LEU A 587 -15.29 -23.50 -16.29
CA LEU A 587 -16.05 -22.25 -16.21
C LEU A 587 -16.94 -22.27 -14.97
N HIS A 588 -16.67 -21.34 -14.05
CA HIS A 588 -17.54 -21.04 -12.93
C HIS A 588 -18.52 -19.96 -13.35
N GLU A 589 -19.75 -20.33 -13.71
CA GLU A 589 -20.77 -19.37 -14.10
C GLU A 589 -21.30 -18.59 -12.89
N LEU A 590 -21.30 -17.27 -12.97
CA LEU A 590 -21.58 -16.36 -11.87
C LEU A 590 -22.49 -15.22 -12.34
N ASP A 591 -23.37 -14.77 -11.45
CA ASP A 591 -24.17 -13.56 -11.64
C ASP A 591 -23.50 -12.36 -10.95
N VAL A 592 -22.68 -12.62 -9.92
CA VAL A 592 -21.97 -11.62 -9.13
C VAL A 592 -20.53 -12.07 -8.86
N ILE A 593 -19.57 -11.18 -9.08
CA ILE A 593 -18.17 -11.35 -8.65
C ILE A 593 -17.87 -10.30 -7.58
N VAL A 594 -17.47 -10.79 -6.40
CA VAL A 594 -17.10 -9.97 -5.24
C VAL A 594 -15.60 -10.01 -5.04
N PHE A 595 -14.98 -8.83 -5.09
CA PHE A 595 -13.57 -8.61 -4.79
C PHE A 595 -13.39 -8.25 -3.31
N ALA A 596 -13.05 -9.26 -2.50
CA ALA A 596 -12.60 -9.11 -1.12
C ALA A 596 -11.05 -9.03 -1.05
N THR A 597 -10.46 -8.29 -2.00
CA THR A 597 -9.03 -8.23 -2.30
C THR A 597 -8.26 -7.15 -1.51
N GLY A 598 -8.95 -6.47 -0.61
CA GLY A 598 -8.36 -5.58 0.38
C GLY A 598 -7.98 -4.22 -0.20
N PHE A 599 -6.85 -3.69 0.27
CA PHE A 599 -6.48 -2.30 0.08
C PHE A 599 -5.00 -2.14 -0.23
N ASP A 600 -4.67 -1.06 -0.93
CA ASP A 600 -3.34 -0.46 -0.90
C ASP A 600 -3.19 0.28 0.45
N ALA A 601 -2.81 -0.47 1.48
CA ALA A 601 -2.94 -0.06 2.88
C ALA A 601 -1.92 1.01 3.30
N VAL A 602 -2.30 1.83 4.28
CA VAL A 602 -1.51 2.89 4.95
C VAL A 602 -1.22 4.07 4.02
N ASP A 603 -0.24 3.93 3.14
CA ASP A 603 0.30 4.98 2.29
C ASP A 603 -0.47 5.17 0.98
N GLY A 604 -1.23 4.17 0.54
CA GLY A 604 -1.91 4.20 -0.76
C GLY A 604 -2.83 5.41 -0.96
N SER A 605 -3.57 5.80 0.08
CA SER A 605 -4.49 6.93 0.02
C SER A 605 -3.79 8.30 -0.02
N TYR A 606 -2.54 8.38 0.41
CA TYR A 606 -1.70 9.56 0.29
C TYR A 606 -1.03 9.61 -1.08
N THR A 607 -0.42 8.51 -1.53
CA THR A 607 0.36 8.46 -2.78
C THR A 607 -0.48 8.56 -4.06
N ARG A 608 -1.81 8.45 -3.96
CA ARG A 608 -2.74 8.73 -5.07
C ARG A 608 -3.05 10.21 -5.24
N VAL A 609 -2.86 11.03 -4.20
CA VAL A 609 -3.17 12.46 -4.22
C VAL A 609 -1.87 13.24 -4.44
N CYS A 610 -1.95 14.36 -5.16
CA CYS A 610 -0.80 15.22 -5.32
C CYS A 610 -0.65 16.16 -4.11
N ILE A 611 0.14 15.73 -3.13
CA ILE A 611 0.47 16.52 -1.93
C ILE A 611 1.93 16.95 -2.03
N ARG A 612 2.20 18.25 -2.06
CA ARG A 612 3.54 18.83 -2.20
C ARG A 612 3.97 19.63 -0.98
N GLY A 613 5.14 19.30 -0.46
CA GLY A 613 5.80 20.04 0.61
C GLY A 613 6.74 21.12 0.08
N HIS A 614 7.78 21.41 0.86
CA HIS A 614 8.86 22.33 0.49
C HIS A 614 9.47 22.00 -0.88
N GLY A 615 9.78 23.03 -1.66
CA GLY A 615 10.46 22.87 -2.95
C GLY A 615 9.65 22.10 -4.02
N GLY A 616 8.37 21.82 -3.77
CA GLY A 616 7.49 21.10 -4.69
C GLY A 616 7.64 19.58 -4.68
N GLU A 617 8.44 19.00 -3.78
CA GLU A 617 8.56 17.54 -3.62
C GLU A 617 7.21 16.95 -3.21
N THR A 618 6.77 15.92 -3.93
CA THR A 618 5.51 15.22 -3.60
C THR A 618 5.73 14.17 -2.53
N ILE A 619 4.69 13.88 -1.73
CA ILE A 619 4.73 12.82 -0.73
C ILE A 619 5.01 11.44 -1.35
N LYS A 620 4.58 11.23 -2.61
CA LYS A 620 4.84 10.01 -3.37
C LYS A 620 6.32 9.86 -3.72
N GLU A 621 6.98 10.94 -4.15
CA GLU A 621 8.43 10.93 -4.43
C GLU A 621 9.22 10.68 -3.15
N ARG A 622 8.85 11.36 -2.06
CA ARG A 622 9.50 11.18 -0.75
C ARG A 622 9.41 9.76 -0.23
N TRP A 623 8.29 9.08 -0.46
CA TRP A 623 8.05 7.70 -0.03
C TRP A 623 8.39 6.65 -1.10
N ALA A 624 9.24 6.97 -2.08
CA ALA A 624 9.64 6.03 -3.14
C ALA A 624 10.21 4.70 -2.60
N ASP A 625 10.94 4.75 -1.48
CA ASP A 625 11.52 3.56 -0.80
C ASP A 625 10.62 2.98 0.30
N GLY A 626 9.39 3.48 0.42
CA GLY A 626 8.43 3.11 1.46
C GLY A 626 8.11 4.30 2.38
N PRO A 627 6.93 4.27 3.02
CA PRO A 627 6.44 5.42 3.77
C PRO A 627 7.12 5.55 5.14
N THR A 628 7.51 6.78 5.47
CA THR A 628 8.09 7.18 6.75
C THR A 628 7.15 8.14 7.48
N SER A 629 7.48 8.42 8.74
CA SER A 629 6.98 9.57 9.48
C SER A 629 7.82 9.80 10.74
N TYR A 630 7.59 10.91 11.43
CA TYR A 630 7.94 11.09 12.83
C TYR A 630 6.69 10.87 13.70
N LEU A 631 6.80 9.94 14.66
CA LEU A 631 5.76 9.59 15.63
C LEU A 631 4.41 9.14 15.01
N GLY A 632 4.36 8.79 13.73
CA GLY A 632 3.13 8.39 13.06
C GLY A 632 2.27 9.53 12.52
N SER A 633 2.62 10.80 12.82
CA SER A 633 1.72 11.94 12.58
C SER A 633 2.37 13.14 11.88
N PHE A 634 3.69 13.20 11.79
CA PHE A 634 4.44 14.33 11.23
C PHE A 634 5.38 13.87 10.13
N GLU A 635 5.60 14.67 9.10
CA GLU A 635 6.51 14.35 7.99
C GLU A 635 7.47 15.52 7.79
N ALA A 636 8.79 15.27 7.70
CA ALA A 636 9.72 16.35 7.43
C ALA A 636 9.57 16.81 5.96
N GLY A 637 9.75 18.10 5.68
CA GLY A 637 9.46 18.66 4.36
C GLY A 637 7.99 19.06 4.15
N PHE A 638 7.07 18.66 5.02
CA PHE A 638 5.63 18.95 4.92
C PHE A 638 5.15 19.74 6.15
N PRO A 639 5.56 21.01 6.31
CA PRO A 639 5.24 21.80 7.49
C PRO A 639 3.74 21.98 7.67
N ASN A 640 3.27 21.93 8.91
CA ASN A 640 1.86 22.05 9.29
C ASN A 640 0.92 21.02 8.63
N MET A 641 1.46 19.97 8.01
CA MET A 641 0.69 18.79 7.60
C MET A 641 0.71 17.75 8.72
N PHE A 642 -0.46 17.18 9.03
CA PHE A 642 -0.61 16.20 10.11
C PHE A 642 -1.39 14.97 9.65
N MET A 643 -0.84 13.78 9.88
CA MET A 643 -1.47 12.51 9.49
C MET A 643 -2.16 11.88 10.69
N VAL A 644 -3.48 11.66 10.61
CA VAL A 644 -4.19 10.90 11.64
C VAL A 644 -4.00 9.41 11.36
N CYS A 645 -3.30 8.72 12.27
CA CYS A 645 -2.89 7.32 12.10
C CYS A 645 -2.07 7.10 10.82
N GLY A 646 -1.12 7.99 10.53
CA GLY A 646 -0.22 7.87 9.39
C GLY A 646 0.74 6.67 9.49
N PRO A 647 1.64 6.50 8.51
CA PRO A 647 2.64 5.45 8.51
C PRO A 647 3.44 5.46 9.82
N GLN A 648 3.80 4.28 10.33
CA GLN A 648 4.61 4.13 11.54
C GLN A 648 3.91 4.61 12.84
N SER A 649 2.57 4.69 12.81
CA SER A 649 1.71 4.70 14.01
C SER A 649 1.67 3.30 14.66
N ALA A 650 1.24 3.19 15.92
CA ALA A 650 1.21 1.90 16.63
C ALA A 650 0.37 0.82 15.92
N PHE A 651 0.80 -0.44 15.92
CA PHE A 651 -0.07 -1.55 15.51
C PHE A 651 -1.02 -1.94 16.65
N SER A 652 -2.23 -1.38 16.67
CA SER A 652 -3.19 -1.57 17.77
C SER A 652 -4.65 -1.40 17.29
N SER A 653 -5.60 -1.50 18.24
CA SER A 653 -7.02 -1.21 18.01
C SER A 653 -7.19 0.23 17.55
N MET A 654 -8.04 0.42 16.53
CA MET A 654 -8.15 1.70 15.83
C MET A 654 -8.56 2.87 16.75
N PRO A 655 -9.62 2.81 17.58
CA PRO A 655 -10.06 3.98 18.34
C PRO A 655 -9.03 4.55 19.34
N PRO A 656 -8.35 3.77 20.20
CA PRO A 656 -7.34 4.34 21.09
C PRO A 656 -6.08 4.82 20.35
N MET A 657 -5.72 4.20 19.21
CA MET A 657 -4.63 4.69 18.35
C MET A 657 -4.98 6.06 17.73
N LEU A 658 -6.18 6.15 17.18
CA LEU A 658 -6.81 7.36 16.65
C LEU A 658 -6.78 8.50 17.66
N GLU A 659 -7.21 8.23 18.89
CA GLU A 659 -7.25 9.27 19.92
C GLU A 659 -5.84 9.76 20.25
N ALA A 660 -4.87 8.86 20.35
CA ALA A 660 -3.47 9.24 20.57
C ALA A 660 -2.90 10.11 19.42
N SER A 661 -3.18 9.76 18.15
CA SER A 661 -2.81 10.60 17.01
C SER A 661 -3.43 12.00 17.09
N VAL A 662 -4.74 12.10 17.34
CA VAL A 662 -5.43 13.39 17.42
C VAL A 662 -4.94 14.21 18.62
N GLU A 663 -4.65 13.57 19.76
CA GLU A 663 -4.11 14.21 20.96
C GLU A 663 -2.76 14.89 20.67
N VAL A 664 -1.79 14.20 20.04
CA VAL A 664 -0.47 14.77 19.75
C VAL A 664 -0.53 15.86 18.67
N ILE A 665 -1.38 15.69 17.65
CA ILE A 665 -1.59 16.70 16.60
C ILE A 665 -2.19 17.97 17.20
N THR A 666 -3.22 17.81 18.03
CA THR A 666 -3.89 18.94 18.70
C THR A 666 -2.95 19.65 19.66
N ALA A 667 -2.08 18.92 20.38
CA ALA A 667 -1.06 19.52 21.23
C ALA A 667 -0.03 20.34 20.42
N ALA A 668 0.37 19.85 19.24
CA ALA A 668 1.32 20.55 18.38
C ALA A 668 0.71 21.84 17.82
N ILE A 669 -0.54 21.77 17.34
CA ILE A 669 -1.29 22.94 16.85
C ILE A 669 -1.50 23.95 17.98
N ARG A 670 -1.84 23.50 19.19
CA ARG A 670 -1.97 24.37 20.37
C ARG A 670 -0.66 25.12 20.64
N ARG A 671 0.48 24.42 20.64
CA ARG A 671 1.79 25.06 20.83
C ARG A 671 2.11 26.05 19.72
N ALA A 672 1.82 25.72 18.46
CA ALA A 672 2.01 26.62 17.33
C ALA A 672 1.16 27.90 17.47
N GLU A 673 -0.10 27.80 17.89
CA GLU A 673 -0.95 28.97 18.13
C GLU A 673 -0.49 29.81 19.33
N GLU A 674 0.08 29.20 20.38
CA GLU A 674 0.73 29.92 21.47
C GLU A 674 1.93 30.73 20.97
N VAL A 675 2.87 30.09 20.25
CA VAL A 675 4.04 30.76 19.66
C VAL A 675 3.63 31.88 18.72
N ARG A 676 2.62 31.64 17.88
CA ARG A 676 2.05 32.64 16.98
C ARG A 676 1.52 33.86 17.75
N LYS A 677 0.79 33.64 18.85
CA LYS A 677 0.29 34.74 19.71
C LYS A 677 1.44 35.50 20.38
N GLU A 678 2.44 34.79 20.91
CA GLU A 678 3.64 35.37 21.53
C GLU A 678 4.40 36.27 20.55
N ARG A 679 4.39 35.94 19.25
CA ARG A 679 5.04 36.69 18.17
C ARG A 679 4.12 37.64 17.40
N GLY A 680 2.98 38.04 17.99
CA GLY A 680 2.12 39.06 17.40
C GLY A 680 1.40 38.63 16.11
N GLY A 681 1.19 37.33 15.92
CA GLY A 681 0.44 36.76 14.79
C GLY A 681 1.29 36.14 13.68
N GLU A 682 2.63 36.19 13.79
CA GLU A 682 3.54 35.53 12.84
C GLU A 682 3.26 34.03 12.71
N PRO A 683 3.28 33.46 11.49
CA PRO A 683 3.06 32.03 11.29
C PRO A 683 4.04 31.17 12.08
N ALA A 684 3.52 30.19 12.80
CA ALA A 684 4.30 29.14 13.43
C ALA A 684 4.25 27.88 12.57
N LEU A 685 5.38 27.20 12.43
CA LEU A 685 5.54 25.99 11.64
C LEU A 685 5.78 24.79 12.55
N VAL A 686 4.95 23.76 12.41
CA VAL A 686 5.19 22.46 13.00
C VAL A 686 5.79 21.57 11.92
N GLU A 687 7.07 21.25 12.05
CA GLU A 687 7.76 20.41 11.08
C GLU A 687 8.80 19.54 11.78
N ALA A 688 8.75 18.23 11.55
CA ALA A 688 9.78 17.32 12.03
C ALA A 688 11.12 17.60 11.32
N THR A 689 12.23 17.31 11.99
CA THR A 689 13.53 17.25 11.31
C THR A 689 13.66 15.92 10.57
N GLU A 690 14.41 15.91 9.46
CA GLU A 690 14.70 14.65 8.76
C GLU A 690 15.40 13.63 9.66
N GLU A 691 16.25 14.09 10.58
CA GLU A 691 16.95 13.22 11.52
C GLU A 691 15.98 12.51 12.45
N ALA A 692 14.98 13.22 12.96
CA ALA A 692 13.95 12.66 13.83
C ALA A 692 13.05 11.66 13.08
N GLU A 693 12.63 11.98 11.86
CA GLU A 693 11.88 11.09 10.98
C GLU A 693 12.67 9.81 10.67
N LYS A 694 13.91 9.93 10.20
CA LYS A 694 14.80 8.78 9.93
C LYS A 694 15.08 7.97 11.20
N GLY A 695 15.21 8.63 12.34
CA GLY A 695 15.36 7.99 13.65
C GLY A 695 14.15 7.16 14.05
N TRP A 696 12.95 7.69 13.84
CA TRP A 696 11.69 6.98 14.09
C TRP A 696 11.52 5.78 13.16
N ALA A 697 11.81 5.95 11.87
CA ALA A 697 11.77 4.87 10.90
C ALA A 697 12.72 3.72 11.29
N ARG A 698 13.97 4.02 11.66
CA ARG A 698 14.91 3.01 12.19
C ARG A 698 14.37 2.31 13.42
N ARG A 699 13.77 3.05 14.35
CA ARG A 699 13.17 2.49 15.57
C ARG A 699 12.02 1.52 15.24
N CYS A 700 11.17 1.86 14.27
CA CYS A 700 10.09 0.98 13.81
C CYS A 700 10.62 -0.30 13.16
N GLU A 701 11.68 -0.20 12.37
CA GLU A 701 12.37 -1.36 11.79
C GLU A 701 12.97 -2.26 12.88
N GLU A 702 13.71 -1.70 13.84
CA GLU A 702 14.33 -2.43 14.96
C GLU A 702 13.31 -3.21 15.80
N VAL A 703 12.22 -2.55 16.22
CA VAL A 703 11.23 -3.14 17.11
C VAL A 703 10.44 -4.26 16.43
N SER A 704 10.28 -4.19 15.10
CA SER A 704 9.56 -5.21 14.34
C SER A 704 10.46 -6.35 13.84
N ALA A 705 11.80 -6.26 13.99
CA ALA A 705 12.74 -7.25 13.45
C ALA A 705 12.51 -8.68 13.97
N GLY A 706 12.08 -8.83 15.23
CA GLY A 706 11.77 -10.12 15.84
C GLY A 706 10.34 -10.60 15.61
N SER A 707 9.52 -9.88 14.85
CA SER A 707 8.11 -10.21 14.65
C SER A 707 7.92 -11.21 13.52
N LEU A 708 7.13 -12.24 13.77
CA LEU A 708 6.73 -13.20 12.73
C LEU A 708 5.85 -12.55 11.66
N PHE A 709 5.20 -11.40 11.92
CA PHE A 709 4.43 -10.66 10.91
C PHE A 709 5.26 -10.25 9.68
N ARG A 710 6.60 -10.25 9.79
CA ARG A 710 7.52 -10.02 8.66
C ARG A 710 7.69 -11.23 7.73
N MET A 711 7.36 -12.43 8.19
CA MET A 711 7.59 -13.66 7.42
C MET A 711 6.57 -13.86 6.30
N GLU A 712 5.35 -13.32 6.47
CA GLU A 712 4.25 -13.56 5.54
C GLU A 712 3.93 -12.35 4.67
N ASN A 713 3.69 -12.62 3.38
CA ASN A 713 3.32 -11.60 2.41
C ASN A 713 1.91 -11.08 2.70
N SER A 714 1.79 -9.99 3.46
CA SER A 714 0.53 -9.31 3.78
C SER A 714 0.63 -7.80 3.62
N TRP A 715 -0.50 -7.12 3.77
CA TRP A 715 -0.59 -5.67 3.67
C TRP A 715 0.15 -4.92 4.79
N ILE A 716 0.44 -5.59 5.91
CA ILE A 716 1.10 -4.99 7.08
C ILE A 716 2.48 -4.39 6.71
N PHE A 717 3.21 -5.06 5.82
CA PHE A 717 4.52 -4.61 5.30
C PHE A 717 4.48 -4.27 3.80
N GLY A 718 3.28 -4.14 3.21
CA GLY A 718 3.10 -3.73 1.80
C GLY A 718 3.24 -4.83 0.75
N ALA A 719 3.38 -6.10 1.14
CA ALA A 719 3.62 -7.20 0.21
C ALA A 719 2.39 -7.67 -0.60
N ASN A 720 1.22 -7.04 -0.40
CA ASN A 720 -0.03 -7.43 -1.06
C ASN A 720 -0.26 -6.74 -2.41
N ILE A 721 0.48 -5.67 -2.71
CA ILE A 721 0.38 -4.90 -3.95
C ILE A 721 1.66 -5.14 -4.77
N PRO A 722 1.58 -5.70 -5.98
CA PRO A 722 2.74 -5.84 -6.87
C PRO A 722 3.42 -4.48 -7.11
N GLY A 723 4.75 -4.45 -6.99
CA GLY A 723 5.55 -3.23 -7.19
C GLY A 723 5.59 -2.26 -6.01
N LYS A 724 4.82 -2.50 -4.94
CA LYS A 724 4.86 -1.65 -3.75
C LYS A 724 6.11 -1.94 -2.89
N PRO A 725 6.83 -0.90 -2.40
CA PRO A 725 8.00 -1.10 -1.54
C PRO A 725 7.65 -1.86 -0.25
N LEU A 726 8.48 -2.86 0.07
CA LEU A 726 8.45 -3.57 1.34
C LEU A 726 9.09 -2.69 2.42
N ALA A 727 8.28 -2.26 3.38
CA ALA A 727 8.71 -1.33 4.44
C ALA A 727 7.86 -1.52 5.70
N CYS A 728 8.42 -1.24 6.87
CA CYS A 728 7.68 -1.21 8.13
C CYS A 728 6.72 -0.02 8.16
N ARG A 729 5.42 -0.33 8.11
CA ARG A 729 4.34 0.67 8.09
C ARG A 729 3.73 0.92 9.47
N PHE A 730 4.17 0.20 10.50
CA PHE A 730 3.62 0.31 11.85
C PHE A 730 4.71 0.27 12.90
N TYR A 731 4.47 0.94 14.02
CA TYR A 731 5.27 0.78 15.21
C TYR A 731 4.80 -0.44 16.03
N PHE A 732 5.62 -1.48 16.10
CA PHE A 732 5.31 -2.74 16.80
C PHE A 732 5.64 -2.75 18.30
N GLY A 733 6.06 -1.60 18.87
CA GLY A 733 6.36 -1.51 20.31
C GLY A 733 5.13 -1.33 21.21
N GLY A 734 3.95 -1.27 20.61
CA GLY A 734 2.67 -1.18 21.31
C GLY A 734 2.19 0.26 21.56
N LEU A 735 0.89 0.37 21.80
CA LEU A 735 0.17 1.62 22.00
C LEU A 735 0.72 2.42 23.19
N LYS A 736 0.94 1.79 24.35
CA LYS A 736 1.53 2.47 25.51
C LYS A 736 2.88 3.11 25.19
N SER A 737 3.81 2.31 24.65
CA SER A 737 5.17 2.79 24.36
C SER A 737 5.17 3.90 23.31
N TRP A 738 4.25 3.85 22.35
CA TRP A 738 4.07 4.92 21.37
C TRP A 738 3.56 6.22 22.02
N ARG A 739 2.54 6.12 22.89
CA ARG A 739 2.01 7.27 23.66
C ARG A 739 3.06 7.88 24.58
N ASP A 740 3.85 7.05 25.26
CA ASP A 740 4.94 7.50 26.13
C ASP A 740 5.98 8.30 25.32
N GLN A 741 6.37 7.82 24.13
CA GLN A 741 7.32 8.53 23.26
C GLN A 741 6.78 9.88 22.78
N MET A 742 5.50 9.99 22.44
CA MET A 742 4.86 11.28 22.13
C MET A 742 4.93 12.23 23.33
N LYS A 743 4.59 11.73 24.52
CA LYS A 743 4.61 12.51 25.75
C LYS A 743 6.01 13.02 26.07
N GLU A 744 7.01 12.15 26.00
CA GLU A 744 8.42 12.50 26.22
C GLU A 744 8.89 13.59 25.25
N VAL A 745 8.52 13.49 23.97
CA VAL A 745 8.87 14.51 22.97
C VAL A 745 8.25 15.86 23.29
N MET A 746 6.99 15.89 23.74
CA MET A 746 6.32 17.12 24.15
C MET A 746 6.93 17.73 25.43
N GLU A 747 7.25 16.89 26.42
CA GLU A 747 7.86 17.31 27.69
C GLU A 747 9.30 17.82 27.50
N ASP A 748 10.02 17.28 26.53
CA ASP A 748 11.38 17.70 26.12
C ASP A 748 11.35 18.84 25.08
N GLY A 749 10.37 19.74 25.20
CA GLY A 749 10.30 20.96 24.39
C GLY A 749 10.09 20.73 22.89
N TRP A 750 9.37 19.68 22.50
CA TRP A 750 9.17 19.26 21.09
C TRP A 750 10.47 18.79 20.43
N ARG A 751 11.22 17.90 21.10
CA ARG A 751 12.42 17.27 20.55
C ARG A 751 12.17 16.67 19.16
N GLY A 752 13.08 16.95 18.23
CA GLY A 752 13.01 16.44 16.86
C GLY A 752 12.12 17.26 15.92
N PHE A 753 11.60 18.40 16.38
CA PHE A 753 10.97 19.40 15.53
C PHE A 753 11.92 20.56 15.25
N LYS A 754 11.77 21.21 14.10
CA LYS A 754 12.38 22.52 13.85
C LYS A 754 11.78 23.55 14.83
N PRO A 755 12.50 24.64 15.16
CA PRO A 755 11.92 25.71 15.97
C PRO A 755 10.60 26.18 15.37
N PHE A 756 9.55 26.26 16.21
CA PHE A 756 8.20 26.58 15.74
C PHE A 756 8.08 27.97 15.13
N ALA A 757 9.08 28.82 15.33
CA ALA A 757 9.20 30.09 14.65
C ALA A 757 10.65 30.28 14.19
N SER A 758 10.84 30.91 13.02
CA SER A 758 12.16 31.15 12.46
C SER A 758 12.99 32.05 13.37
N ASP A 759 14.23 31.66 13.63
CA ASP A 759 15.23 32.55 14.22
C ASP A 759 15.71 33.55 13.15
N ALA A 760 14.97 34.62 12.94
CA ALA A 760 15.58 35.86 12.46
C ALA A 760 16.30 36.51 13.66
N PRO A 761 17.52 37.03 13.51
CA PRO A 761 18.31 37.51 14.64
C PRO A 761 17.54 38.59 15.39
N ALA A 762 17.49 38.47 16.72
CA ALA A 762 16.99 39.51 17.61
C ALA A 762 17.55 40.86 17.13
N LYS A 763 16.65 41.82 16.85
CA LYS A 763 17.04 43.20 16.52
C LYS A 763 18.13 43.63 17.49
N VAL A 764 19.33 43.88 16.96
CA VAL A 764 20.44 44.44 17.71
C VAL A 764 19.91 45.67 18.44
N PRO A 765 20.00 45.76 19.77
CA PRO A 765 19.56 46.94 20.48
C PRO A 765 20.38 48.12 19.95
N THR A 766 19.69 49.11 19.37
CA THR A 766 20.29 50.37 18.94
C THR A 766 21.08 50.94 20.11
N ALA A 767 22.41 50.94 19.97
CA ALA A 767 23.30 51.58 20.93
C ALA A 767 22.92 53.07 21.01
N SER A 768 22.44 53.48 22.18
CA SER A 768 22.28 54.89 22.52
C SER A 768 23.65 55.56 22.45
N ILE A 769 23.82 56.42 21.45
CA ILE A 769 24.94 57.36 21.37
C ILE A 769 24.75 58.35 22.53
N VAL A 770 25.61 58.26 23.54
CA VAL A 770 25.76 59.29 24.58
C VAL A 770 26.81 60.29 24.05
N PRO A 771 26.54 61.61 24.05
CA PRO A 771 27.53 62.59 23.62
C PRO A 771 28.63 62.74 24.68
N GLU A 772 29.86 62.89 24.19
CA GLU A 772 31.06 63.21 24.96
C GLU A 772 30.86 64.39 25.92
N ALA A 773 31.30 64.21 27.17
CA ALA A 773 31.67 65.29 28.06
C ALA A 773 33.17 65.20 28.33
N THR A 774 33.88 66.22 27.87
CA THR A 774 35.32 66.46 28.02
C THR A 774 35.73 66.80 29.45
N ALA A 775 36.98 66.42 29.76
CA ALA A 775 37.95 67.06 30.67
C ALA A 775 37.77 66.83 32.19
N VAL A 776 38.80 66.65 33.04
CA VAL A 776 40.29 66.63 32.99
C VAL A 776 40.75 66.08 34.39
N PRO A 777 42.02 65.66 34.60
CA PRO A 777 42.39 64.65 35.60
C PRO A 777 43.05 65.22 36.88
N SER A 778 43.05 64.38 37.93
CA SER A 778 44.14 64.24 38.91
C SER A 778 44.08 62.87 39.56
#